data_AF-U6RPW7-F1
#
_entry.id   AF-U6RPW7-F1
#
_cell.length_a   1.000
_cell.length_b   1.000
_cell.length_c   1.000
_cell.angle_alpha   90.00
_cell.angle_beta   90.00
_cell.angle_gamma   90.00
#
_symmetry.space_group_name_H-M   'P 1'
#
loop_
_entity.id
_entity.type
_entity.pdbx_description
1 polymer ?
#
loop_
_entity_poly.entity_id
_entity_poly.type
_entity_poly.pdbx_seq_one_letter_code
_entity_poly.pdbx_strand_id
1 'polypeptide(L)'
;MAILSSTGIAGFLSSVKATGKQVLNNAGKQIPEYVGDFVSGISGWIIRNNGEAEFKSVYARDKFITNEFVYNRIKVTEDEEIISSSIKIASYVDNGNSTCTVYPDLREGDINPLANDDLLVGYYHNPANSGVIYAIQKFLALDDPNSENQSIILEPVGDSLPYQHMIIVRVGNVHDTDRQSFIRISSRTNCQYFYDGINSWEAYDDPKCVKCVLGKADIGLIPAWASSVIGSVKRWFGLIADGVILRGTFVLQSSNKTVETELEGVNTTITDIETRFEIKEGQVAASVKQAEKYATSASDNAGFADEAANAATGILNTIKEREASINITAQGIESKVGEIETQVDAATGILQNISEKETSINQTAAGIESKVSETKTYSENAVAAATVAAGSASAAEAAKKIAETKASEAKQTAEGFQSTVSETTKKAVDDAVAGADALIEEKVSTQVTQSAREWKVEVMGADSQGNPNQILAAINASKEGIKIKGDKIEIDGTLIAQAIIATGLNIDNKFVVSKNENGDISVKVVGDVTARKVETSSEGKRITITPSDNSLTVYDSTGRKVIEISFTDGMGNISSFPRIAAYGYDSNGNIQNLTSLVYAGVTCINYINGVVNAQANIGPLGISVSSDSSNQSILSRDGLRIFKNGSLYKSYT
;
A
#
# COMPACT_ATOMS: atom_id res chain seq x y z
N MET A 1 70.81 36.59 66.61
CA MET A 1 71.96 37.36 67.14
C MET A 1 73.07 37.31 66.12
N ALA A 2 73.88 38.36 65.89
CA ALA A 2 73.75 39.78 66.26
C ALA A 2 74.83 40.59 65.49
N ILE A 3 74.66 41.93 65.39
CA ILE A 3 75.71 42.95 65.13
C ILE A 3 76.45 42.80 63.77
N LEU A 4 76.40 43.72 62.80
CA LEU A 4 75.97 45.13 62.81
C LEU A 4 76.82 46.06 63.69
N SER A 5 78.13 46.10 63.44
CA SER A 5 78.99 47.25 63.75
C SER A 5 78.97 48.20 62.54
N SER A 6 78.18 49.28 62.54
CA SER A 6 78.34 50.53 63.31
C SER A 6 79.41 51.46 62.75
N THR A 7 79.04 52.73 62.53
CA THR A 7 79.75 53.77 61.73
C THR A 7 79.72 53.52 60.21
N GLY A 8 79.55 54.54 59.35
CA GLY A 8 79.24 55.94 59.69
C GLY A 8 79.43 56.96 58.57
N ILE A 9 78.70 56.85 57.45
CA ILE A 9 78.68 57.83 56.33
C ILE A 9 77.20 57.96 55.91
N ALA A 10 76.46 59.01 56.27
CA ALA A 10 76.51 60.41 55.80
C ALA A 10 76.33 60.53 54.26
N GLY A 11 75.37 61.24 53.69
CA GLY A 11 74.35 62.11 54.28
C GLY A 11 73.91 63.13 53.21
N PHE A 12 72.81 62.85 52.50
CA PHE A 12 72.30 63.71 51.44
C PHE A 12 71.49 64.87 52.06
N LEU A 13 71.99 66.11 51.97
CA LEU A 13 71.28 67.31 52.44
C LEU A 13 71.54 68.52 51.52
N SER A 14 70.48 68.97 50.84
CA SER A 14 70.35 70.30 50.21
C SER A 14 68.85 70.63 50.07
N SER A 15 68.13 71.06 51.10
CA SER A 15 68.30 72.30 51.90
C SER A 15 67.97 73.60 51.13
N VAL A 16 66.77 73.69 50.53
CA VAL A 16 66.14 74.99 50.23
C VAL A 16 65.34 75.45 51.44
N LYS A 17 65.45 76.72 51.81
CA LYS A 17 64.75 77.32 52.96
C LYS A 17 64.31 78.74 52.61
N ALA A 18 63.05 79.08 52.88
CA ALA A 18 62.60 80.48 52.81
C ALA A 18 63.31 81.28 53.90
N THR A 19 63.82 82.48 53.59
CA THR A 19 64.52 83.31 54.57
C THR A 19 63.56 84.06 55.50
N GLY A 20 62.27 84.09 55.18
CA GLY A 20 61.24 84.83 55.90
C GLY A 20 61.15 86.32 55.52
N LYS A 21 62.10 86.85 54.76
CA LYS A 21 61.99 88.19 54.16
C LYS A 21 61.07 88.16 52.94
N GLN A 22 60.48 89.31 52.64
CA GLN A 22 59.86 89.57 51.35
C GLN A 22 60.68 90.58 50.54
N VAL A 23 60.85 90.30 49.26
CA VAL A 23 61.51 91.15 48.26
C VAL A 23 60.51 91.52 47.17
N LEU A 24 60.72 92.65 46.50
CA LEU A 24 59.88 93.08 45.39
C LEU A 24 60.33 92.38 44.10
N ASN A 25 59.38 91.83 43.34
CA ASN A 25 59.64 91.38 41.97
C ASN A 25 59.64 92.57 40.98
N ASN A 26 60.04 92.35 39.73
CA ASN A 26 60.06 93.39 38.67
C ASN A 26 58.69 94.01 38.35
N ALA A 27 57.59 93.49 38.90
CA ALA A 27 56.24 94.06 38.79
C ALA A 27 55.79 94.82 40.06
N GLY A 28 56.71 95.10 41.00
CA GLY A 28 56.41 95.85 42.23
C GLY A 28 55.61 95.08 43.28
N LYS A 29 55.50 93.75 43.17
CA LYS A 29 54.79 92.89 44.12
C LYS A 29 55.76 92.21 45.07
N GLN A 30 55.45 92.23 46.38
CA GLN A 30 56.23 91.53 47.40
C GLN A 30 56.06 90.01 47.28
N ILE A 31 57.17 89.27 47.35
CA ILE A 31 57.28 87.80 47.31
C ILE A 31 58.36 87.31 48.28
N PRO A 32 58.31 86.06 48.80
CA PRO A 32 59.32 85.56 49.73
C PRO A 32 60.70 85.34 49.09
N GLU A 33 61.77 85.59 49.86
CA GLU A 33 63.17 85.42 49.46
C GLU A 33 63.67 83.97 49.71
N TYR A 34 64.47 83.46 48.76
CA TYR A 34 65.15 82.15 48.76
C TYR A 34 66.55 82.32 48.16
N VAL A 35 67.52 81.49 48.57
CA VAL A 35 68.93 81.56 48.10
C VAL A 35 69.47 80.15 47.84
N GLY A 36 70.24 79.96 46.76
CA GLY A 36 70.95 78.72 46.44
C GLY A 36 71.58 78.76 45.03
N ASP A 37 72.84 78.38 44.90
CA ASP A 37 73.67 78.57 43.70
C ASP A 37 73.93 77.26 42.93
N PHE A 38 73.86 77.29 41.59
CA PHE A 38 74.56 76.33 40.71
C PHE A 38 74.72 76.87 39.27
N VAL A 39 75.81 76.50 38.60
CA VAL A 39 76.06 76.74 37.16
C VAL A 39 76.71 75.48 36.56
N SER A 40 76.22 75.02 35.41
CA SER A 40 76.64 73.74 34.82
C SER A 40 77.96 73.79 34.02
N GLY A 41 78.57 72.63 33.81
CA GLY A 41 79.58 72.39 32.77
C GLY A 41 81.07 72.43 33.15
N ILE A 42 81.43 72.76 34.40
CA ILE A 42 82.86 72.91 34.79
C ILE A 42 83.32 71.82 35.77
N SER A 43 82.72 71.75 36.96
CA SER A 43 83.08 70.75 37.98
C SER A 43 81.95 70.53 39.00
N GLY A 44 81.45 69.30 39.09
CA GLY A 44 80.44 68.91 40.08
C GLY A 44 79.60 67.72 39.61
N TRP A 45 78.58 67.40 40.39
CA TRP A 45 77.43 66.60 39.97
C TRP A 45 76.16 67.30 40.48
N ILE A 46 75.05 67.10 39.79
CA ILE A 46 73.73 67.56 40.24
C ILE A 46 72.73 66.42 40.07
N ILE A 47 71.87 66.22 41.07
CA ILE A 47 70.60 65.51 40.89
C ILE A 47 69.50 66.57 40.96
N ARG A 48 68.79 66.77 39.86
CA ARG A 48 67.70 67.75 39.75
C ARG A 48 66.44 67.21 40.43
N ASN A 49 65.52 68.09 40.84
CA ASN A 49 64.28 67.68 41.51
C ASN A 49 63.31 66.84 40.64
N ASN A 50 63.58 66.68 39.34
CA ASN A 50 62.88 65.77 38.44
C ASN A 50 63.55 64.38 38.33
N GLY A 51 64.66 64.13 39.04
CA GLY A 51 65.38 62.86 39.09
C GLY A 51 66.58 62.74 38.15
N GLU A 52 66.82 63.71 37.26
CA GLU A 52 68.00 63.71 36.36
C GLU A 52 69.31 63.87 37.14
N ALA A 53 70.29 62.99 36.88
CA ALA A 53 71.61 63.04 37.48
C ALA A 53 72.71 63.27 36.42
N GLU A 54 73.55 64.28 36.61
CA GLU A 54 74.67 64.62 35.71
C GLU A 54 76.01 64.43 36.45
N PHE A 55 76.92 63.63 35.87
CA PHE A 55 78.24 63.31 36.43
C PHE A 55 79.32 63.39 35.35
N LYS A 56 80.53 63.88 35.70
CA LYS A 56 81.70 63.85 34.80
C LYS A 56 82.34 62.46 34.71
N SER A 57 82.26 61.67 35.78
CA SER A 57 82.63 60.25 35.84
C SER A 57 82.04 59.61 37.10
N VAL A 58 81.84 58.29 37.09
CA VAL A 58 81.38 57.49 38.22
C VAL A 58 82.28 56.26 38.34
N TYR A 59 82.70 55.93 39.56
CA TYR A 59 83.51 54.75 39.86
C TYR A 59 83.01 54.08 41.15
N ALA A 60 82.64 52.81 41.05
CA ALA A 60 82.18 51.98 42.17
C ALA A 60 83.15 50.81 42.40
N ARG A 61 83.44 50.49 43.67
CA ARG A 61 84.43 49.46 44.06
C ARG A 61 83.85 48.09 44.43
N ASP A 62 82.52 48.00 44.56
CA ASP A 62 81.78 46.79 44.94
C ASP A 62 80.67 46.57 43.91
N LYS A 63 79.60 47.38 43.99
CA LYS A 63 78.49 47.35 43.03
C LYS A 63 77.91 48.72 42.77
N PHE A 64 77.43 48.93 41.55
CA PHE A 64 76.59 50.04 41.15
C PHE A 64 75.22 49.48 40.76
N ILE A 65 74.18 49.80 41.52
CA ILE A 65 72.82 49.32 41.27
C ILE A 65 72.01 50.47 40.69
N THR A 66 71.51 50.28 39.47
CA THR A 66 70.59 51.18 38.77
C THR A 66 69.47 50.35 38.14
N ASN A 67 68.32 50.97 37.85
CA ASN A 67 67.21 50.31 37.17
C ASN A 67 67.48 50.13 35.67
N GLU A 68 68.23 51.05 35.05
CA GLU A 68 68.66 51.01 33.65
C GLU A 68 70.01 51.74 33.52
N PHE A 69 70.83 51.38 32.53
CA PHE A 69 72.01 52.16 32.13
C PHE A 69 72.04 52.28 30.60
N VAL A 70 72.01 53.52 30.10
CA VAL A 70 71.80 53.80 28.67
C VAL A 70 72.97 54.61 28.12
N TYR A 71 73.93 53.93 27.47
CA TYR A 71 75.09 54.59 26.86
C TYR A 71 74.79 55.10 25.44
N ASN A 72 74.12 54.28 24.63
CA ASN A 72 73.44 54.67 23.38
C ASN A 72 72.37 53.61 23.08
N ARG A 73 71.25 53.97 22.45
CA ARG A 73 70.17 53.04 22.07
C ARG A 73 70.22 52.56 20.61
N ILE A 74 71.09 53.12 19.78
CA ILE A 74 71.20 52.76 18.36
C ILE A 74 72.67 52.46 18.01
N LYS A 75 72.92 51.27 17.44
CA LYS A 75 74.18 50.95 16.75
C LYS A 75 74.06 51.41 15.30
N VAL A 76 75.10 52.07 14.78
CA VAL A 76 75.24 52.38 13.36
C VAL A 76 76.49 51.67 12.86
N THR A 77 76.37 50.98 11.74
CA THR A 77 77.46 50.31 11.02
C THR A 77 77.62 50.95 9.65
N GLU A 78 78.72 50.63 8.96
CA GLU A 78 78.94 51.03 7.57
C GLU A 78 78.20 50.07 6.60
N ASP A 79 78.77 49.82 5.43
CA ASP A 79 78.19 49.00 4.35
C ASP A 79 77.74 47.60 4.78
N GLU A 80 78.52 46.93 5.65
CA GLU A 80 78.30 45.54 6.03
C GLU A 80 78.52 45.32 7.53
N GLU A 81 77.72 44.42 8.10
CA GLU A 81 77.92 43.87 9.44
C GLU A 81 77.92 42.34 9.35
N ILE A 82 78.95 41.71 9.93
CA ILE A 82 79.02 40.25 10.09
C ILE A 82 78.85 39.94 11.57
N ILE A 83 77.89 39.07 11.89
CA ILE A 83 77.55 38.66 13.26
C ILE A 83 78.07 37.23 13.45
N SER A 84 79.21 37.11 14.12
CA SER A 84 79.93 35.86 14.42
C SER A 84 81.05 36.14 15.45
N SER A 85 81.81 35.11 15.85
CA SER A 85 83.04 35.27 16.64
C SER A 85 84.03 36.21 15.94
N SER A 86 84.59 37.18 16.66
CA SER A 86 85.52 38.17 16.11
C SER A 86 86.53 38.65 17.15
N ILE A 87 87.67 39.13 16.68
CA ILE A 87 88.66 39.88 17.47
C ILE A 87 89.04 41.17 16.77
N LYS A 88 89.53 42.13 17.54
CA LYS A 88 90.29 43.29 17.04
C LYS A 88 91.77 43.02 17.24
N ILE A 89 92.61 43.32 16.25
CA ILE A 89 94.06 43.14 16.33
C ILE A 89 94.68 44.25 17.19
N ALA A 90 95.35 43.89 18.28
CA ALA A 90 96.17 44.81 19.07
C ALA A 90 97.55 45.01 18.42
N SER A 91 98.18 43.91 18.01
CA SER A 91 99.45 43.87 17.25
C SER A 91 99.58 42.52 16.53
N TYR A 92 100.55 42.43 15.62
CA TYR A 92 100.94 41.17 14.98
C TYR A 92 102.45 41.11 14.76
N VAL A 93 102.96 39.90 14.55
CA VAL A 93 104.35 39.63 14.16
C VAL A 93 104.32 38.73 12.92
N ASP A 94 105.09 39.08 11.89
CA ASP A 94 105.36 38.21 10.74
C ASP A 94 106.40 37.16 11.17
N ASN A 95 106.06 35.88 10.98
CA ASN A 95 106.90 34.75 11.37
C ASN A 95 107.92 34.36 10.28
N GLY A 96 107.91 35.03 9.12
CA GLY A 96 108.85 34.79 8.02
C GLY A 96 108.61 33.50 7.23
N ASN A 97 107.51 32.79 7.51
CA ASN A 97 107.12 31.51 6.93
C ASN A 97 105.72 31.55 6.27
N SER A 98 105.29 32.74 5.83
CA SER A 98 103.92 33.03 5.36
C SER A 98 102.81 32.89 6.41
N THR A 99 103.14 32.89 7.71
CA THR A 99 102.16 33.04 8.80
C THR A 99 102.45 34.28 9.63
N CYS A 100 101.44 34.80 10.32
CA CYS A 100 101.58 35.91 11.27
C CYS A 100 100.96 35.54 12.61
N THR A 101 101.70 35.69 13.71
CA THR A 101 101.13 35.56 15.06
C THR A 101 100.44 36.86 15.45
N VAL A 102 99.14 36.79 15.72
CA VAL A 102 98.25 37.91 16.02
C VAL A 102 97.90 37.93 17.51
N TYR A 103 98.00 39.13 18.11
CA TYR A 103 97.64 39.37 19.49
C TYR A 103 96.29 40.14 19.54
N PRO A 104 95.24 39.56 20.14
CA PRO A 104 93.92 40.19 20.20
C PRO A 104 93.83 41.30 21.27
N ASP A 105 93.03 42.32 20.98
CA ASP A 105 92.68 43.44 21.87
C ASP A 105 91.57 43.01 22.86
N LEU A 106 91.93 42.11 23.78
CA LEU A 106 91.04 41.52 24.80
C LEU A 106 91.03 42.33 26.10
N ARG A 107 89.94 42.23 26.87
CA ARG A 107 89.86 42.76 28.23
C ARG A 107 90.34 41.73 29.25
N GLU A 108 90.61 42.19 30.47
CA GLU A 108 90.93 41.32 31.60
C GLU A 108 89.78 40.34 31.87
N GLY A 109 90.03 39.04 31.63
CA GLY A 109 89.05 37.96 31.78
C GLY A 109 88.32 37.54 30.49
N ASP A 110 88.50 38.24 29.37
CA ASP A 110 88.01 37.78 28.06
C ASP A 110 88.84 36.58 27.57
N ILE A 111 88.21 35.71 26.75
CA ILE A 111 88.89 34.60 26.06
C ILE A 111 88.81 34.84 24.55
N ASN A 112 89.90 34.58 23.81
CA ASN A 112 89.94 34.63 22.34
C ASN A 112 88.86 33.69 21.76
N PRO A 113 87.85 34.21 21.02
CA PRO A 113 86.70 33.42 20.56
C PRO A 113 86.95 32.66 19.24
N LEU A 114 88.14 32.80 18.66
CA LEU A 114 88.57 32.09 17.46
C LEU A 114 89.20 30.74 17.82
N ALA A 115 89.19 29.79 16.88
CA ALA A 115 89.73 28.44 17.05
C ALA A 115 90.49 27.98 15.80
N ASN A 116 91.21 26.86 15.89
CA ASN A 116 91.82 26.21 14.74
C ASN A 116 90.83 26.03 13.57
N ASP A 117 91.34 26.14 12.35
CA ASP A 117 90.62 26.00 11.09
C ASP A 117 89.50 27.03 10.84
N ASP A 118 89.36 28.07 11.67
CA ASP A 118 88.40 29.16 11.41
C ASP A 118 88.78 29.93 10.13
N LEU A 119 87.80 30.09 9.24
CA LEU A 119 87.90 30.95 8.07
C LEU A 119 87.57 32.38 8.49
N LEU A 120 88.54 33.29 8.43
CA LEU A 120 88.42 34.66 8.93
C LEU A 120 88.41 35.68 7.80
N VAL A 121 87.47 36.62 7.86
CA VAL A 121 87.45 37.80 7.00
C VAL A 121 87.78 39.04 7.84
N GLY A 122 88.69 39.87 7.33
CA GLY A 122 88.96 41.21 7.84
C GLY A 122 88.62 42.28 6.81
N TYR A 123 88.16 43.44 7.28
CA TYR A 123 87.92 44.61 6.43
C TYR A 123 88.88 45.72 6.87
N TYR A 124 89.67 46.28 5.94
CA TYR A 124 90.67 47.28 6.27
C TYR A 124 90.79 48.39 5.21
N HIS A 125 90.93 49.63 5.67
CA HIS A 125 91.11 50.80 4.81
C HIS A 125 92.59 50.96 4.42
N ASN A 126 92.97 50.46 3.24
CA ASN A 126 94.29 50.73 2.66
C ASN A 126 94.28 52.11 1.96
N PRO A 127 95.05 53.12 2.43
CA PRO A 127 95.04 54.47 1.86
C PRO A 127 95.47 54.57 0.38
N ALA A 128 96.06 53.52 -0.19
CA ALA A 128 96.46 53.48 -1.60
C ALA A 128 95.31 53.12 -2.58
N ASN A 129 94.18 52.62 -2.09
CA ASN A 129 93.08 52.12 -2.95
C ASN A 129 92.15 53.25 -3.41
N SER A 130 92.44 53.86 -4.55
CA SER A 130 91.69 55.01 -5.11
C SER A 130 90.32 54.67 -5.74
N GLY A 131 89.54 53.74 -5.15
CA GLY A 131 88.26 53.30 -5.73
C GLY A 131 87.40 52.33 -4.91
N VAL A 132 87.87 51.81 -3.79
CA VAL A 132 87.07 50.95 -2.88
C VAL A 132 87.35 51.37 -1.44
N ILE A 133 86.31 51.52 -0.62
CA ILE A 133 86.40 52.09 0.74
C ILE A 133 87.23 51.19 1.68
N TYR A 134 87.25 49.88 1.44
CA TYR A 134 87.99 48.88 2.21
C TYR A 134 88.48 47.75 1.30
N ALA A 135 89.64 47.19 1.63
CA ALA A 135 90.09 45.91 1.11
C ALA A 135 89.58 44.77 2.01
N ILE A 136 89.11 43.68 1.40
CA ILE A 136 88.78 42.45 2.11
C ILE A 136 90.08 41.65 2.27
N GLN A 137 90.39 41.21 3.48
CA GLN A 137 91.51 40.33 3.81
C GLN A 137 90.93 38.96 4.20
N LYS A 138 91.51 37.87 3.73
CA LYS A 138 91.09 36.49 4.05
C LYS A 138 92.23 35.78 4.79
N PHE A 139 91.93 35.07 5.87
CA PHE A 139 92.91 34.31 6.66
C PHE A 139 92.34 32.94 7.06
N LEU A 140 93.19 31.93 7.15
CA LEU A 140 92.91 30.71 7.91
C LEU A 140 93.51 30.88 9.33
N ALA A 141 92.74 30.52 10.35
CA ALA A 141 93.21 30.49 11.73
C ALA A 141 93.88 29.14 12.03
N LEU A 142 95.01 29.19 12.73
CA LEU A 142 95.78 28.03 13.18
C LEU A 142 96.08 28.17 14.68
N ASP A 143 96.01 27.07 15.41
CA ASP A 143 96.32 27.02 16.84
C ASP A 143 97.74 27.49 17.12
N ASP A 144 97.90 28.41 18.08
CA ASP A 144 99.20 28.77 18.63
C ASP A 144 99.59 27.75 19.72
N PRO A 145 100.64 26.93 19.52
CA PRO A 145 101.07 25.96 20.53
C PRO A 145 101.68 26.60 21.79
N ASN A 146 101.84 27.93 21.83
CA ASN A 146 102.33 28.70 22.99
C ASN A 146 101.26 29.67 23.54
N SER A 147 99.98 29.33 23.42
CA SER A 147 98.80 30.18 23.67
C SER A 147 98.58 30.71 25.11
N GLU A 148 99.60 30.73 25.99
CA GLU A 148 99.55 31.36 27.33
C GLU A 148 99.13 32.85 27.27
N ASN A 149 99.41 33.54 26.16
CA ASN A 149 99.03 34.93 25.91
C ASN A 149 97.77 35.10 25.05
N GLN A 150 97.04 34.01 24.78
CA GLN A 150 95.85 33.96 23.91
C GLN A 150 96.05 34.46 22.46
N SER A 151 97.30 34.48 21.99
CA SER A 151 97.64 34.71 20.59
C SER A 151 97.06 33.62 19.68
N ILE A 152 96.92 33.95 18.40
CA ILE A 152 96.49 33.01 17.36
C ILE A 152 97.38 33.18 16.12
N ILE A 153 97.71 32.08 15.45
CA ILE A 153 98.48 32.11 14.21
C ILE A 153 97.50 32.28 13.04
N LEU A 154 97.75 33.24 12.16
CA LEU A 154 97.00 33.42 10.93
C LEU A 154 97.87 33.06 9.72
N GLU A 155 97.33 32.23 8.82
CA GLU A 155 97.85 32.03 7.48
C GLU A 155 97.06 32.95 6.52
N PRO A 156 97.67 34.01 5.95
CA PRO A 156 96.98 34.92 5.04
C PRO A 156 96.75 34.29 3.66
N VAL A 157 95.56 34.53 3.10
CA VAL A 157 95.14 33.94 1.83
C VAL A 157 95.42 34.92 0.69
N GLY A 158 96.33 34.53 -0.22
CA GLY A 158 96.82 35.41 -1.29
C GLY A 158 97.61 36.60 -0.72
N ASP A 159 97.48 37.77 -1.33
CA ASP A 159 98.14 39.02 -0.89
C ASP A 159 97.52 39.65 0.38
N SER A 160 96.85 38.86 1.22
CA SER A 160 96.24 39.34 2.47
C SER A 160 97.31 39.62 3.54
N LEU A 161 97.11 40.65 4.37
CA LEU A 161 97.96 40.97 5.52
C LEU A 161 97.11 41.39 6.72
N PRO A 162 97.48 40.99 7.96
CA PRO A 162 96.90 41.58 9.16
C PRO A 162 97.37 43.03 9.33
N TYR A 163 96.55 43.86 9.98
CA TYR A 163 96.85 45.25 10.28
C TYR A 163 96.39 45.59 11.70
N GLN A 164 97.12 46.47 12.39
CA GLN A 164 96.75 46.95 13.72
C GLN A 164 95.35 47.59 13.69
N HIS A 165 94.55 47.26 14.71
CA HIS A 165 93.14 47.67 14.88
C HIS A 165 92.14 47.17 13.83
N MET A 166 92.56 46.33 12.88
CA MET A 166 91.60 45.59 12.04
C MET A 166 90.71 44.71 12.93
N ILE A 167 89.41 44.64 12.61
CA ILE A 167 88.51 43.62 13.14
C ILE A 167 88.50 42.47 12.14
N ILE A 168 88.79 41.26 12.62
CA ILE A 168 88.64 40.01 11.87
C ILE A 168 87.54 39.16 12.50
N VAL A 169 86.73 38.53 11.64
CA VAL A 169 85.50 37.83 12.03
C VAL A 169 85.40 36.48 11.31
N ARG A 170 84.99 35.44 12.06
CA ARG A 170 84.81 34.09 11.55
C ARG A 170 83.61 34.02 10.61
N VAL A 171 83.84 33.62 9.36
CA VAL A 171 82.80 33.35 8.36
C VAL A 171 82.62 31.87 8.07
N GLY A 172 83.43 30.98 8.66
CA GLY A 172 83.31 29.54 8.54
C GLY A 172 84.38 28.81 9.33
N ASN A 173 84.47 27.48 9.15
CA ASN A 173 85.54 26.66 9.71
C ASN A 173 85.72 25.40 8.84
N VAL A 174 86.96 24.99 8.54
CA VAL A 174 87.21 23.88 7.59
C VAL A 174 86.67 22.54 8.09
N HIS A 175 86.55 22.35 9.40
CA HIS A 175 86.25 21.05 10.02
C HIS A 175 85.10 21.06 11.04
N ASP A 176 85.00 22.08 11.89
CA ASP A 176 83.95 22.19 12.92
C ASP A 176 82.63 22.72 12.32
N THR A 177 81.64 21.84 12.19
CA THR A 177 80.32 22.16 11.63
C THR A 177 79.55 23.21 12.43
N ASP A 178 79.72 23.27 13.75
CA ASP A 178 79.02 24.24 14.60
C ASP A 178 79.63 25.66 14.45
N ARG A 179 80.77 25.76 13.75
CA ARG A 179 81.47 27.00 13.39
C ARG A 179 81.30 27.41 11.92
N GLN A 180 80.62 26.59 11.11
CA GLN A 180 80.42 26.81 9.67
C GLN A 180 79.26 27.76 9.32
N SER A 181 78.59 28.36 10.31
CA SER A 181 77.47 29.29 10.10
C SER A 181 77.79 30.72 10.56
N PHE A 182 77.24 31.71 9.86
CA PHE A 182 77.32 33.14 10.22
C PHE A 182 76.14 33.96 9.63
N ILE A 183 75.93 35.18 10.16
CA ILE A 183 74.94 36.12 9.62
C ILE A 183 75.68 37.33 9.02
N ARG A 184 75.22 37.78 7.84
CA ARG A 184 75.73 38.98 7.17
C ARG A 184 74.58 39.93 6.86
N ILE A 185 74.66 41.16 7.36
CA ILE A 185 73.78 42.26 6.98
C ILE A 185 74.56 43.13 6.01
N SER A 186 73.96 43.45 4.84
CA SER A 186 74.61 44.27 3.81
C SER A 186 73.63 45.34 3.31
N SER A 187 73.96 46.61 3.55
CA SER A 187 73.20 47.73 2.98
C SER A 187 73.38 47.82 1.47
N ARG A 188 74.53 47.34 0.95
CA ARG A 188 74.90 47.32 -0.47
C ARG A 188 73.92 46.53 -1.33
N THR A 189 73.47 45.37 -0.86
CA THR A 189 72.43 44.56 -1.52
C THR A 189 71.04 44.78 -0.95
N ASN A 190 70.94 45.44 0.22
CA ASN A 190 69.71 45.64 1.02
C ASN A 190 69.11 44.30 1.46
N CYS A 191 69.95 43.46 2.09
CA CYS A 191 69.64 42.11 2.54
C CYS A 191 70.33 41.76 3.88
N GLN A 192 69.66 40.91 4.66
CA GLN A 192 70.27 40.06 5.67
C GLN A 192 70.36 38.63 5.11
N TYR A 193 71.53 38.01 5.25
CA TYR A 193 71.83 36.65 4.80
C TYR A 193 72.17 35.77 6.00
N PHE A 194 71.65 34.54 5.98
CA PHE A 194 72.00 33.49 6.92
C PHE A 194 72.81 32.43 6.16
N TYR A 195 74.11 32.36 6.44
CA TYR A 195 75.04 31.42 5.82
C TYR A 195 75.28 30.22 6.72
N ASP A 196 75.44 29.05 6.12
CA ASP A 196 75.68 27.78 6.82
C ASP A 196 76.34 26.73 5.90
N GLY A 197 77.22 25.89 6.47
CA GLY A 197 78.05 24.93 5.74
C GLY A 197 79.31 25.52 5.09
N ILE A 198 79.84 26.62 5.62
CA ILE A 198 81.01 27.33 5.09
C ILE A 198 82.31 26.65 5.52
N ASN A 199 82.66 25.54 4.84
CA ASN A 199 83.84 24.74 5.11
C ASN A 199 85.06 25.07 4.21
N SER A 200 84.93 26.00 3.27
CA SER A 200 86.04 26.48 2.43
C SER A 200 85.75 27.87 1.87
N TRP A 201 86.73 28.47 1.19
CA TRP A 201 86.52 29.76 0.50
C TRP A 201 85.59 29.63 -0.71
N GLU A 202 85.58 28.49 -1.38
CA GLU A 202 84.61 28.17 -2.43
C GLU A 202 83.19 28.05 -1.85
N ALA A 203 83.05 27.47 -0.64
CA ALA A 203 81.76 27.39 0.05
C ALA A 203 81.26 28.76 0.56
N TYR A 204 82.17 29.70 0.86
CA TYR A 204 81.83 31.10 1.18
C TYR A 204 81.24 31.84 -0.03
N ASP A 205 81.74 31.53 -1.23
CA ASP A 205 81.34 32.16 -2.49
C ASP A 205 80.21 31.37 -3.24
N ASP A 206 79.78 30.18 -2.78
CA ASP A 206 78.63 29.41 -3.34
C ASP A 206 77.27 29.89 -2.79
N PRO A 207 76.32 30.35 -3.64
CA PRO A 207 74.96 30.72 -3.24
C PRO A 207 74.18 29.64 -2.46
N LYS A 208 74.49 28.34 -2.59
CA LYS A 208 73.82 27.24 -1.86
C LYS A 208 74.10 27.23 -0.36
N CYS A 209 75.16 27.91 0.08
CA CYS A 209 75.46 28.03 1.50
C CYS A 209 74.63 29.14 2.18
N VAL A 210 73.93 29.98 1.40
CA VAL A 210 72.91 30.90 1.91
C VAL A 210 71.60 30.13 2.14
N LYS A 211 71.19 29.93 3.40
CA LYS A 211 69.97 29.16 3.75
C LYS A 211 68.72 30.03 3.87
N CYS A 212 68.89 31.32 4.14
CA CYS A 212 67.80 32.29 4.18
C CYS A 212 68.30 33.67 3.76
N VAL A 213 67.44 34.41 3.05
CA VAL A 213 67.66 35.82 2.67
C VAL A 213 66.42 36.62 3.06
N LEU A 214 66.62 37.68 3.84
CA LEU A 214 65.58 38.65 4.18
C LEU A 214 65.95 40.00 3.54
N GLY A 215 65.23 40.39 2.48
CA GLY A 215 65.46 41.66 1.79
C GLY A 215 65.31 41.57 0.27
N LYS A 216 66.04 42.42 -0.45
CA LYS A 216 66.05 42.53 -1.92
C LYS A 216 67.03 41.55 -2.57
N ALA A 217 66.70 40.25 -2.55
CA ALA A 217 67.55 39.21 -3.13
C ALA A 217 67.89 39.50 -4.61
N ASP A 218 69.18 39.39 -4.96
CA ASP A 218 69.69 39.59 -6.32
C ASP A 218 69.69 38.29 -7.15
N ILE A 219 69.79 38.45 -8.47
CA ILE A 219 69.46 37.41 -9.47
C ILE A 219 70.27 36.12 -9.32
N GLY A 220 71.49 36.17 -8.79
CA GLY A 220 72.34 34.99 -8.59
C GLY A 220 71.84 33.98 -7.55
N LEU A 221 70.86 34.35 -6.72
CA LEU A 221 70.22 33.47 -5.72
C LEU A 221 68.88 32.88 -6.22
N ILE A 222 68.46 33.20 -7.44
CA ILE A 222 67.19 32.74 -8.02
C ILE A 222 67.41 31.39 -8.74
N PRO A 223 66.63 30.34 -8.43
CA PRO A 223 66.70 29.06 -9.16
C PRO A 223 66.51 29.24 -10.67
N ALA A 224 67.28 28.50 -11.48
CA ALA A 224 67.29 28.66 -12.95
C ALA A 224 65.93 28.41 -13.64
N TRP A 225 65.02 27.65 -13.01
CA TRP A 225 63.65 27.48 -13.51
C TRP A 225 62.78 28.73 -13.30
N ALA A 226 63.09 29.56 -12.30
CA ALA A 226 62.35 30.79 -12.04
C ALA A 226 62.80 31.93 -12.96
N SER A 227 64.06 31.97 -13.39
CA SER A 227 64.52 33.02 -14.33
C SER A 227 63.90 32.89 -15.73
N SER A 228 63.61 31.67 -16.20
CA SER A 228 63.03 31.43 -17.53
C SER A 228 61.54 31.74 -17.65
N VAL A 229 60.78 31.74 -16.55
CA VAL A 229 59.31 31.91 -16.55
C VAL A 229 58.86 33.38 -16.58
N ILE A 230 59.67 34.30 -16.05
CA ILE A 230 59.26 35.70 -15.77
C ILE A 230 60.10 36.78 -16.47
N GLY A 231 61.18 36.41 -17.17
CA GLY A 231 61.94 37.34 -18.02
C GLY A 231 62.67 38.44 -17.24
N SER A 232 62.43 39.71 -17.59
CA SER A 232 63.14 40.85 -16.98
C SER A 232 62.66 41.14 -15.56
N VAL A 233 63.56 40.98 -14.59
CA VAL A 233 63.25 40.88 -13.16
C VAL A 233 62.73 42.20 -12.57
N LYS A 234 61.42 42.27 -12.30
CA LYS A 234 60.85 43.22 -11.34
C LYS A 234 61.31 42.87 -9.92
N ARG A 235 61.47 43.87 -9.05
CA ARG A 235 61.97 43.71 -7.67
C ARG A 235 61.16 42.68 -6.87
N TRP A 236 61.81 41.64 -6.38
CA TRP A 236 61.20 40.66 -5.46
C TRP A 236 61.50 41.03 -4.00
N PHE A 237 60.48 40.92 -3.15
CA PHE A 237 60.62 40.61 -1.73
C PHE A 237 60.00 39.21 -1.56
N GLY A 238 60.78 38.24 -1.12
CA GLY A 238 60.32 36.86 -0.99
C GLY A 238 61.09 36.12 0.09
N LEU A 239 60.37 35.26 0.82
CA LEU A 239 60.98 34.34 1.78
C LEU A 239 61.42 33.08 1.02
N ILE A 240 62.73 32.89 0.89
CA ILE A 240 63.32 31.62 0.47
C ILE A 240 63.85 30.96 1.75
N ALA A 241 63.19 29.88 2.17
CA ALA A 241 63.53 29.05 3.31
C ALA A 241 62.89 27.66 3.15
N ASP A 242 63.47 26.64 3.77
CA ASP A 242 62.82 25.33 3.91
C ASP A 242 61.85 25.34 5.12
N GLY A 243 60.85 24.45 5.13
CA GLY A 243 59.94 24.25 6.26
C GLY A 243 59.04 25.43 6.65
N VAL A 244 58.66 26.31 5.71
CA VAL A 244 57.87 27.53 6.00
C VAL A 244 56.46 27.21 6.54
N ILE A 245 56.19 27.60 7.79
CA ILE A 245 54.85 27.55 8.41
C ILE A 245 54.22 28.95 8.41
N LEU A 246 53.07 29.09 7.77
CA LEU A 246 52.28 30.34 7.73
C LEU A 246 51.00 30.20 8.56
N ARG A 247 50.61 31.27 9.29
CA ARG A 247 49.33 31.35 10.02
C ARG A 247 48.63 32.68 9.73
N GLY A 248 47.35 32.63 9.42
CA GLY A 248 46.52 33.79 9.10
C GLY A 248 45.51 33.49 7.99
N THR A 249 44.81 34.54 7.53
CA THR A 249 43.99 34.51 6.31
C THR A 249 44.83 35.00 5.15
N PHE A 250 44.87 34.24 4.05
CA PHE A 250 45.67 34.57 2.86
C PHE A 250 44.77 34.75 1.63
N VAL A 251 45.06 35.78 0.82
CA VAL A 251 44.40 36.00 -0.47
C VAL A 251 45.37 35.57 -1.56
N LEU A 252 45.02 34.50 -2.29
CA LEU A 252 45.82 33.98 -3.39
C LEU A 252 45.34 34.61 -4.71
N GLN A 253 46.04 35.66 -5.17
CA GLN A 253 45.71 36.34 -6.42
C GLN A 253 46.67 35.90 -7.54
N SER A 254 46.21 34.99 -8.39
CA SER A 254 46.87 34.73 -9.67
C SER A 254 46.59 35.87 -10.65
N SER A 255 47.50 36.12 -11.60
CA SER A 255 47.42 37.29 -12.47
C SER A 255 46.20 37.24 -13.41
N ASN A 256 45.27 38.18 -13.20
CA ASN A 256 44.13 38.52 -14.05
C ASN A 256 42.94 37.52 -14.10
N LYS A 257 42.77 36.63 -13.12
CA LYS A 257 41.50 35.91 -12.90
C LYS A 257 41.15 35.76 -11.41
N THR A 258 39.85 35.80 -11.13
CA THR A 258 39.20 35.38 -9.89
C THR A 258 38.97 33.86 -9.89
N VAL A 259 38.98 33.21 -8.72
CA VAL A 259 38.86 31.74 -8.58
C VAL A 259 37.51 31.24 -9.11
N GLU A 260 36.48 32.06 -8.92
CA GLU A 260 35.12 31.93 -9.42
C GLU A 260 35.08 31.75 -10.96
N THR A 261 35.99 32.40 -11.69
CA THR A 261 36.08 32.35 -13.17
C THR A 261 36.76 31.08 -13.69
N GLU A 262 37.56 30.40 -12.86
CA GLU A 262 38.07 29.06 -13.17
C GLU A 262 37.03 27.97 -12.81
N LEU A 263 36.18 28.23 -11.81
CA LEU A 263 35.07 27.35 -11.40
C LEU A 263 33.84 27.43 -12.32
N GLU A 264 33.67 28.50 -13.09
CA GLU A 264 32.47 28.71 -13.93
C GLU A 264 32.21 27.54 -14.90
N GLY A 265 33.25 26.98 -15.52
CA GLY A 265 33.13 25.80 -16.40
C GLY A 265 32.77 24.49 -15.67
N VAL A 266 33.06 24.41 -14.36
CA VAL A 266 32.63 23.28 -13.52
C VAL A 266 31.13 23.36 -13.27
N ASN A 267 30.61 24.57 -12.98
CA ASN A 267 29.18 24.80 -12.77
C ASN A 267 28.35 24.42 -14.02
N THR A 268 28.80 24.81 -15.22
CA THR A 268 28.14 24.41 -16.48
C THR A 268 28.06 22.89 -16.61
N THR A 269 29.12 22.17 -16.21
CA THR A 269 29.18 20.70 -16.25
C THR A 269 28.21 20.07 -15.25
N ILE A 270 28.02 20.68 -14.08
CA ILE A 270 27.07 20.21 -13.05
C ILE A 270 25.62 20.33 -13.55
N THR A 271 25.22 21.49 -14.07
CA THR A 271 23.84 21.68 -14.59
C THR A 271 23.53 20.76 -15.77
N ASP A 272 24.52 20.45 -16.60
CA ASP A 272 24.39 19.49 -17.70
C ASP A 272 24.21 18.04 -17.20
N ILE A 273 24.75 17.70 -16.02
CA ILE A 273 24.56 16.41 -15.36
C ILE A 273 23.17 16.35 -14.67
N GLU A 274 22.78 17.39 -13.95
CA GLU A 274 21.47 17.51 -13.28
C GLU A 274 20.32 17.34 -14.29
N THR A 275 20.37 18.08 -15.40
CA THR A 275 19.37 17.99 -16.50
C THR A 275 19.25 16.56 -17.06
N ARG A 276 20.37 15.84 -17.20
CA ARG A 276 20.37 14.44 -17.68
C ARG A 276 19.80 13.48 -16.64
N PHE A 277 19.93 13.80 -15.35
CA PHE A 277 19.39 13.01 -14.24
C PHE A 277 17.86 13.13 -14.18
N GLU A 278 17.31 14.35 -14.26
CA GLU A 278 15.85 14.59 -14.30
C GLU A 278 15.18 13.84 -15.47
N ILE A 279 15.78 13.93 -16.67
CA ILE A 279 15.30 13.20 -17.86
C ILE A 279 15.31 11.68 -17.64
N LYS A 280 16.31 11.16 -16.92
CA LYS A 280 16.40 9.73 -16.60
C LYS A 280 15.39 9.30 -15.55
N GLU A 281 15.17 10.09 -14.51
CA GLU A 281 14.15 9.83 -13.49
C GLU A 281 12.74 9.79 -14.11
N GLY A 282 12.41 10.76 -14.98
CA GLY A 282 11.16 10.77 -15.73
C GLY A 282 10.96 9.53 -16.63
N GLN A 283 12.03 9.05 -17.27
CA GLN A 283 12.00 7.80 -18.05
C GLN A 283 11.74 6.57 -17.16
N VAL A 284 12.44 6.46 -16.02
CA VAL A 284 12.28 5.36 -15.07
C VAL A 284 10.86 5.35 -14.49
N ALA A 285 10.33 6.49 -14.06
CA ALA A 285 8.99 6.61 -13.52
C ALA A 285 7.88 6.19 -14.52
N ALA A 286 8.09 6.44 -15.82
CA ALA A 286 7.19 5.96 -16.87
C ALA A 286 7.26 4.43 -17.04
N SER A 287 8.46 3.84 -17.05
CA SER A 287 8.64 2.39 -17.16
C SER A 287 8.10 1.64 -15.94
N VAL A 288 8.24 2.17 -14.72
CA VAL A 288 7.66 1.58 -13.50
C VAL A 288 6.14 1.50 -13.59
N LYS A 289 5.46 2.60 -13.97
CA LYS A 289 3.99 2.61 -14.14
C LYS A 289 3.49 1.64 -15.23
N GLN A 290 4.30 1.40 -16.25
CA GLN A 290 3.99 0.39 -17.27
C GLN A 290 4.14 -1.04 -16.72
N ALA A 291 5.17 -1.30 -15.91
CA ALA A 291 5.37 -2.59 -15.25
C ALA A 291 4.29 -2.90 -14.21
N GLU A 292 3.90 -1.90 -13.39
CA GLU A 292 2.77 -1.99 -12.44
C GLU A 292 1.48 -2.42 -13.16
N LYS A 293 1.15 -1.76 -14.28
CA LYS A 293 -0.05 -2.09 -15.08
C LYS A 293 -0.02 -3.53 -15.59
N TYR A 294 1.13 -4.02 -16.07
CA TYR A 294 1.24 -5.42 -16.51
C TYR A 294 1.13 -6.41 -15.34
N ALA A 295 1.66 -6.07 -14.16
CA ALA A 295 1.53 -6.90 -12.96
C ALA A 295 0.07 -7.00 -12.49
N THR A 296 -0.70 -5.90 -12.50
CA THR A 296 -2.14 -5.91 -12.21
C THR A 296 -2.88 -6.83 -13.18
N SER A 297 -2.73 -6.64 -14.50
CA SER A 297 -3.42 -7.48 -15.49
C SER A 297 -3.01 -8.96 -15.46
N ALA A 298 -1.80 -9.29 -15.00
CA ALA A 298 -1.40 -10.67 -14.74
C ALA A 298 -2.09 -11.25 -13.49
N SER A 299 -2.25 -10.46 -12.43
CA SER A 299 -2.98 -10.83 -11.21
C SER A 299 -4.48 -11.03 -11.48
N ASP A 300 -5.11 -10.14 -12.24
CA ASP A 300 -6.53 -10.24 -12.61
C ASP A 300 -6.80 -11.55 -13.39
N ASN A 301 -5.94 -11.86 -14.36
CA ASN A 301 -6.02 -13.10 -15.14
C ASN A 301 -5.81 -14.37 -14.32
N ALA A 302 -5.05 -14.33 -13.21
CA ALA A 302 -4.93 -15.45 -12.30
C ALA A 302 -6.23 -15.69 -11.51
N GLY A 303 -6.88 -14.62 -11.03
CA GLY A 303 -8.17 -14.70 -10.36
C GLY A 303 -9.26 -15.35 -11.22
N PHE A 304 -9.37 -14.95 -12.49
CA PHE A 304 -10.32 -15.56 -13.43
C PHE A 304 -10.05 -17.05 -13.69
N ALA A 305 -8.78 -17.50 -13.60
CA ALA A 305 -8.44 -18.92 -13.77
C ALA A 305 -8.89 -19.76 -12.57
N ASP A 306 -8.71 -19.26 -11.34
CA ASP A 306 -9.19 -19.93 -10.12
C ASP A 306 -10.72 -19.97 -10.05
N GLU A 307 -11.41 -18.89 -10.44
CA GLU A 307 -12.88 -18.88 -10.54
C GLU A 307 -13.39 -19.93 -11.55
N ALA A 308 -12.75 -20.03 -12.72
CA ALA A 308 -13.09 -21.02 -13.74
C ALA A 308 -12.84 -22.47 -13.26
N ALA A 309 -11.76 -22.74 -12.53
CA ALA A 309 -11.45 -24.05 -11.97
C ALA A 309 -12.48 -24.48 -10.90
N ASN A 310 -12.91 -23.54 -10.05
CA ASN A 310 -13.96 -23.78 -9.06
C ASN A 310 -15.32 -24.05 -9.73
N ALA A 311 -15.68 -23.26 -10.75
CA ALA A 311 -16.91 -23.48 -11.52
C ALA A 311 -16.95 -24.85 -12.21
N ALA A 312 -15.85 -25.27 -12.84
CA ALA A 312 -15.73 -26.59 -13.46
C ALA A 312 -15.88 -27.73 -12.44
N THR A 313 -15.35 -27.55 -11.22
CA THR A 313 -15.47 -28.52 -10.12
C THR A 313 -16.91 -28.65 -9.63
N GLY A 314 -17.63 -27.53 -9.51
CA GLY A 314 -19.07 -27.54 -9.19
C GLY A 314 -19.90 -28.29 -10.23
N ILE A 315 -19.66 -28.04 -11.51
CA ILE A 315 -20.31 -28.74 -12.63
C ILE A 315 -20.05 -30.25 -12.57
N LEU A 316 -18.81 -30.67 -12.31
CA LEU A 316 -18.44 -32.09 -12.23
C LEU A 316 -19.19 -32.82 -11.10
N ASN A 317 -19.41 -32.19 -9.95
CA ASN A 317 -20.17 -32.78 -8.85
C ASN A 317 -21.66 -32.90 -9.21
N THR A 318 -22.26 -31.85 -9.81
CA THR A 318 -23.65 -31.89 -10.29
C THR A 318 -23.89 -32.98 -11.35
N ILE A 319 -22.88 -33.29 -12.18
CA ILE A 319 -22.96 -34.40 -13.15
C ILE A 319 -23.04 -35.76 -12.44
N LYS A 320 -22.18 -36.01 -11.44
CA LYS A 320 -22.16 -37.27 -10.68
C LYS A 320 -23.47 -37.53 -9.92
N GLU A 321 -24.06 -36.48 -9.33
CA GLU A 321 -25.36 -36.58 -8.64
C GLU A 321 -26.49 -36.96 -9.61
N ARG A 322 -26.46 -36.43 -10.83
CA ARG A 322 -27.41 -36.78 -11.90
C ARG A 322 -27.19 -38.20 -12.43
N GLU A 323 -25.93 -38.61 -12.60
CA GLU A 323 -25.56 -39.97 -13.02
C GLU A 323 -26.07 -41.03 -12.01
N ALA A 324 -25.87 -40.81 -10.72
CA ALA A 324 -26.41 -41.66 -9.67
C ALA A 324 -27.96 -41.72 -9.70
N SER A 325 -28.62 -40.58 -9.90
CA SER A 325 -30.08 -40.49 -10.01
C SER A 325 -30.64 -41.25 -11.24
N ILE A 326 -29.93 -41.21 -12.36
CA ILE A 326 -30.27 -41.95 -13.58
C ILE A 326 -30.13 -43.47 -13.34
N ASN A 327 -29.06 -43.91 -12.70
CA ASN A 327 -28.83 -45.34 -12.43
C ASN A 327 -29.90 -45.94 -11.49
N ILE A 328 -30.32 -45.21 -10.46
CA ILE A 328 -31.45 -45.60 -9.59
C ILE A 328 -32.76 -45.70 -10.40
N THR A 329 -32.98 -44.77 -11.33
CA THR A 329 -34.17 -44.78 -12.20
C THR A 329 -34.17 -45.98 -13.15
N ALA A 330 -33.02 -46.35 -13.71
CA ALA A 330 -32.87 -47.51 -14.59
C ALA A 330 -33.19 -48.82 -13.85
N GLN A 331 -32.63 -49.03 -12.66
CA GLN A 331 -32.92 -50.21 -11.82
C GLN A 331 -34.42 -50.30 -11.45
N GLY A 332 -35.06 -49.16 -11.18
CA GLY A 332 -36.51 -49.10 -10.93
C GLY A 332 -37.38 -49.43 -12.15
N ILE A 333 -36.86 -49.25 -13.37
CA ILE A 333 -37.52 -49.68 -14.62
C ILE A 333 -37.32 -51.17 -14.83
N GLU A 334 -36.10 -51.69 -14.68
CA GLU A 334 -35.79 -53.12 -14.82
C GLU A 334 -36.64 -53.99 -13.88
N SER A 335 -36.78 -53.60 -12.61
CA SER A 335 -37.64 -54.29 -11.63
C SER A 335 -39.10 -54.36 -12.10
N LYS A 336 -39.62 -53.28 -12.70
CA LYS A 336 -41.01 -53.24 -13.19
C LYS A 336 -41.22 -54.03 -14.48
N VAL A 337 -40.19 -54.20 -15.31
CA VAL A 337 -40.27 -55.08 -16.49
C VAL A 337 -40.46 -56.54 -16.03
N GLY A 338 -39.67 -57.00 -15.07
CA GLY A 338 -39.82 -58.37 -14.52
C GLY A 338 -41.16 -58.61 -13.80
N GLU A 339 -41.71 -57.60 -13.11
CA GLU A 339 -43.06 -57.65 -12.55
C GLU A 339 -44.14 -57.80 -13.65
N ILE A 340 -43.98 -57.15 -14.80
CA ILE A 340 -44.91 -57.23 -15.93
C ILE A 340 -44.79 -58.57 -16.65
N GLU A 341 -43.58 -59.07 -16.90
CA GLU A 341 -43.34 -60.40 -17.51
C GLU A 341 -44.02 -61.50 -16.69
N THR A 342 -43.85 -61.48 -15.36
CA THR A 342 -44.50 -62.42 -14.43
C THR A 342 -46.04 -62.36 -14.51
N GLN A 343 -46.62 -61.17 -14.71
CA GLN A 343 -48.07 -61.00 -14.87
C GLN A 343 -48.57 -61.49 -16.24
N VAL A 344 -47.77 -61.35 -17.30
CA VAL A 344 -48.09 -61.86 -18.65
C VAL A 344 -48.09 -63.39 -18.67
N ASP A 345 -47.13 -64.04 -18.02
CA ASP A 345 -47.10 -65.50 -17.87
C ASP A 345 -48.33 -66.01 -17.10
N ALA A 346 -48.68 -65.36 -15.99
CA ALA A 346 -49.87 -65.71 -15.20
C ALA A 346 -51.18 -65.55 -16.00
N ALA A 347 -51.31 -64.46 -16.79
CA ALA A 347 -52.46 -64.25 -17.66
C ALA A 347 -52.54 -65.31 -18.78
N THR A 348 -51.39 -65.72 -19.34
CA THR A 348 -51.29 -66.77 -20.36
C THR A 348 -51.76 -68.12 -19.81
N GLY A 349 -51.35 -68.49 -18.60
CA GLY A 349 -51.82 -69.70 -17.92
C GLY A 349 -53.33 -69.70 -17.62
N ILE A 350 -53.91 -68.53 -17.31
CA ILE A 350 -55.36 -68.38 -17.13
C ILE A 350 -56.12 -68.59 -18.45
N LEU A 351 -55.63 -68.02 -19.56
CA LEU A 351 -56.24 -68.17 -20.88
C LEU A 351 -56.27 -69.64 -21.35
N GLN A 352 -55.20 -70.40 -21.10
CA GLN A 352 -55.18 -71.85 -21.39
C GLN A 352 -56.26 -72.60 -20.60
N ASN A 353 -56.36 -72.35 -19.29
CA ASN A 353 -57.38 -72.96 -18.42
C ASN A 353 -58.83 -72.62 -18.84
N ILE A 354 -59.06 -71.47 -19.49
CA ILE A 354 -60.37 -71.09 -20.02
C ILE A 354 -60.70 -71.93 -21.27
N SER A 355 -59.75 -72.07 -22.20
CA SER A 355 -59.92 -72.85 -23.44
C SER A 355 -60.21 -74.34 -23.17
N GLU A 356 -59.53 -74.93 -22.17
CA GLU A 356 -59.78 -76.31 -21.73
C GLU A 356 -61.19 -76.48 -21.15
N LYS A 357 -61.69 -75.49 -20.38
CA LYS A 357 -63.05 -75.50 -19.84
C LYS A 357 -64.13 -75.28 -20.89
N GLU A 358 -63.91 -74.38 -21.84
CA GLU A 358 -64.82 -74.15 -22.97
C GLU A 358 -65.04 -75.45 -23.78
N THR A 359 -63.95 -76.18 -24.05
CA THR A 359 -63.98 -77.50 -24.69
C THR A 359 -64.85 -78.50 -23.92
N SER A 360 -64.74 -78.54 -22.59
CA SER A 360 -65.55 -79.43 -21.73
C SER A 360 -67.03 -79.03 -21.65
N ILE A 361 -67.33 -77.73 -21.65
CA ILE A 361 -68.70 -77.21 -21.69
C ILE A 361 -69.39 -77.59 -23.01
N ASN A 362 -68.69 -77.44 -24.14
CA ASN A 362 -69.23 -77.78 -25.46
C ASN A 362 -69.53 -79.29 -25.60
N GLN A 363 -68.67 -80.17 -25.04
CA GLN A 363 -68.95 -81.61 -24.96
C GLN A 363 -70.20 -81.92 -24.11
N THR A 364 -70.37 -81.19 -22.99
CA THR A 364 -71.52 -81.36 -22.09
C THR A 364 -72.83 -80.92 -22.74
N ALA A 365 -72.82 -79.81 -23.49
CA ALA A 365 -73.99 -79.29 -24.21
C ALA A 365 -74.53 -80.28 -25.24
N ALA A 366 -73.65 -80.87 -26.07
CA ALA A 366 -74.03 -81.90 -27.05
C ALA A 366 -74.66 -83.14 -26.39
N GLY A 367 -74.18 -83.54 -25.21
CA GLY A 367 -74.76 -84.62 -24.41
C GLY A 367 -76.16 -84.33 -23.86
N ILE A 368 -76.51 -83.05 -23.65
CA ILE A 368 -77.85 -82.63 -23.22
C ILE A 368 -78.82 -82.65 -24.41
N GLU A 369 -78.40 -82.12 -25.57
CA GLU A 369 -79.21 -82.06 -26.79
C GLU A 369 -79.69 -83.46 -27.25
N SER A 370 -78.81 -84.46 -27.13
CA SER A 370 -79.14 -85.87 -27.38
C SER A 370 -80.26 -86.39 -26.46
N LYS A 371 -80.17 -86.13 -25.14
CA LYS A 371 -81.18 -86.58 -24.16
C LYS A 371 -82.53 -85.88 -24.29
N VAL A 372 -82.53 -84.59 -24.65
CA VAL A 372 -83.76 -83.85 -24.97
C VAL A 372 -84.48 -84.50 -26.15
N SER A 373 -83.73 -84.94 -27.16
CA SER A 373 -84.26 -85.63 -28.33
C SER A 373 -84.92 -86.97 -27.97
N GLU A 374 -84.27 -87.81 -27.16
CA GLU A 374 -84.87 -89.07 -26.67
C GLU A 374 -86.17 -88.82 -25.87
N THR A 375 -86.12 -87.83 -24.95
CA THR A 375 -87.25 -87.50 -24.07
C THR A 375 -88.50 -87.11 -24.85
N LYS A 376 -88.33 -86.41 -25.98
CA LYS A 376 -89.43 -86.04 -26.88
C LYS A 376 -90.10 -87.29 -27.48
N THR A 377 -89.34 -88.26 -27.98
CA THR A 377 -89.91 -89.49 -28.56
C THR A 377 -90.67 -90.32 -27.53
N TYR A 378 -90.25 -90.34 -26.26
CA TYR A 378 -91.01 -90.99 -25.19
C TYR A 378 -92.37 -90.31 -24.92
N SER A 379 -92.46 -88.97 -24.98
CA SER A 379 -93.72 -88.26 -24.73
C SER A 379 -94.73 -88.46 -25.86
N GLU A 380 -94.29 -88.49 -27.11
CA GLU A 380 -95.13 -88.75 -28.29
C GLU A 380 -95.79 -90.15 -28.23
N ASN A 381 -95.03 -91.17 -27.79
CA ASN A 381 -95.56 -92.53 -27.61
C ASN A 381 -96.60 -92.64 -26.48
N ALA A 382 -96.44 -91.87 -25.39
CA ALA A 382 -97.39 -91.90 -24.26
C ALA A 382 -98.78 -91.36 -24.63
N VAL A 383 -98.85 -90.34 -25.49
CA VAL A 383 -100.12 -89.76 -25.96
C VAL A 383 -100.91 -90.75 -26.82
N ALA A 384 -100.23 -91.55 -27.65
CA ALA A 384 -100.87 -92.59 -28.45
C ALA A 384 -101.56 -93.66 -27.59
N ALA A 385 -100.90 -94.11 -26.51
CA ALA A 385 -101.44 -95.13 -25.61
C ALA A 385 -102.71 -94.66 -24.86
N ALA A 386 -102.74 -93.39 -24.41
CA ALA A 386 -103.90 -92.83 -23.70
C ALA A 386 -105.18 -92.83 -24.55
N THR A 387 -105.05 -92.64 -25.86
CA THR A 387 -106.19 -92.61 -26.80
C THR A 387 -106.90 -93.96 -26.91
N VAL A 388 -106.16 -95.07 -26.80
CA VAL A 388 -106.73 -96.43 -26.91
C VAL A 388 -107.58 -96.76 -25.68
N ALA A 389 -107.12 -96.41 -24.48
CA ALA A 389 -107.80 -96.73 -23.22
C ALA A 389 -109.22 -96.13 -23.12
N ALA A 390 -109.42 -94.93 -23.67
CA ALA A 390 -110.73 -94.27 -23.68
C ALA A 390 -111.81 -95.06 -24.44
N GLY A 391 -111.42 -95.81 -25.48
CA GLY A 391 -112.35 -96.61 -26.27
C GLY A 391 -112.88 -97.87 -25.57
N SER A 392 -112.17 -98.38 -24.56
CA SER A 392 -112.59 -99.60 -23.84
C SER A 392 -113.62 -99.33 -22.74
N ALA A 393 -113.63 -98.13 -22.14
CA ALA A 393 -114.49 -97.81 -21.00
C ALA A 393 -115.98 -97.77 -21.36
N SER A 394 -116.33 -97.30 -22.57
CA SER A 394 -117.71 -97.17 -23.04
C SER A 394 -118.42 -98.51 -23.29
N ALA A 395 -117.68 -99.60 -23.49
CA ALA A 395 -118.24 -100.94 -23.65
C ALA A 395 -118.73 -101.55 -22.32
N ALA A 396 -118.14 -101.17 -21.19
CA ALA A 396 -118.42 -101.79 -19.88
C ALA A 396 -119.79 -101.40 -19.30
N GLU A 397 -120.20 -100.13 -19.44
CA GLU A 397 -121.45 -99.63 -18.85
C GLU A 397 -122.70 -100.28 -19.49
N ALA A 398 -122.60 -100.78 -20.73
CA ALA A 398 -123.68 -101.50 -21.40
C ALA A 398 -124.01 -102.85 -20.76
N ALA A 399 -123.02 -103.56 -20.21
CA ALA A 399 -123.21 -104.88 -19.59
C ALA A 399 -123.92 -104.79 -18.22
N LYS A 400 -123.64 -103.73 -17.46
CA LYS A 400 -124.12 -103.51 -16.09
C LYS A 400 -125.64 -103.52 -15.96
N LYS A 401 -126.36 -102.84 -16.87
CA LYS A 401 -127.84 -102.76 -16.88
C LYS A 401 -128.55 -104.11 -17.05
N ILE A 402 -127.87 -105.14 -17.53
CA ILE A 402 -128.47 -106.47 -17.73
C ILE A 402 -128.55 -107.23 -16.40
N ALA A 403 -127.62 -106.99 -15.47
CA ALA A 403 -127.54 -107.71 -14.20
C ALA A 403 -128.61 -107.28 -13.18
N GLU A 404 -128.91 -105.98 -13.10
CA GLU A 404 -129.82 -105.40 -12.09
C GLU A 404 -131.23 -106.01 -12.15
N THR A 405 -131.74 -106.28 -13.36
CA THR A 405 -133.05 -106.90 -13.60
C THR A 405 -133.21 -108.27 -12.95
N LYS A 406 -132.13 -109.05 -12.78
CA LYS A 406 -132.20 -110.42 -12.26
C LYS A 406 -132.18 -110.53 -10.73
N ALA A 407 -131.82 -109.47 -10.01
CA ALA A 407 -131.75 -109.51 -8.54
C ALA A 407 -133.13 -109.51 -7.86
N SER A 408 -134.14 -108.88 -8.49
CA SER A 408 -135.46 -108.66 -7.90
C SER A 408 -136.30 -109.92 -7.73
N GLU A 409 -136.12 -110.93 -8.59
CA GLU A 409 -136.91 -112.17 -8.61
C GLU A 409 -136.67 -113.05 -7.37
N ALA A 410 -135.50 -112.95 -6.72
CA ALA A 410 -135.08 -113.87 -5.66
C ALA A 410 -135.60 -113.54 -4.25
N LYS A 411 -136.12 -112.33 -4.01
CA LYS A 411 -136.34 -111.83 -2.64
C LYS A 411 -137.62 -112.35 -1.96
N GLN A 412 -138.68 -112.65 -2.72
CA GLN A 412 -140.00 -113.00 -2.14
C GLN A 412 -140.07 -114.39 -1.49
N THR A 413 -139.09 -115.26 -1.69
CA THR A 413 -139.14 -116.67 -1.24
C THR A 413 -138.64 -116.88 0.20
N ALA A 414 -138.01 -115.87 0.83
CA ALA A 414 -137.22 -116.06 2.05
C ALA A 414 -138.00 -115.90 3.37
N GLU A 415 -139.14 -115.21 3.39
CA GLU A 415 -139.75 -114.67 4.62
C GLU A 415 -140.62 -115.69 5.41
N GLY A 416 -140.68 -116.95 4.99
CA GLY A 416 -141.74 -117.89 5.40
C GLY A 416 -141.43 -118.95 6.47
N PHE A 417 -140.22 -119.04 7.04
CA PHE A 417 -139.79 -120.27 7.75
C PHE A 417 -139.13 -120.12 9.14
N GLN A 418 -138.93 -118.91 9.68
CA GLN A 418 -138.00 -118.72 10.81
C GLN A 418 -138.65 -118.78 12.22
N SER A 419 -138.57 -119.99 12.81
CA SER A 419 -138.38 -120.30 14.25
C SER A 419 -139.56 -120.23 15.25
N THR A 420 -140.31 -121.33 15.31
CA THR A 420 -141.18 -121.74 16.45
C THR A 420 -140.39 -122.57 17.50
N VAL A 421 -139.19 -122.16 17.93
CA VAL A 421 -138.15 -123.13 18.39
C VAL A 421 -137.49 -122.92 19.78
N SER A 422 -137.36 -121.71 20.35
CA SER A 422 -136.51 -121.51 21.56
C SER A 422 -137.19 -120.77 22.72
N GLU A 423 -137.91 -121.52 23.58
CA GLU A 423 -138.59 -120.98 24.78
C GLU A 423 -138.07 -121.58 26.11
N THR A 424 -137.09 -122.50 26.07
CA THR A 424 -136.89 -123.51 27.14
C THR A 424 -135.68 -123.31 28.08
N THR A 425 -134.96 -122.18 28.03
CA THR A 425 -133.73 -121.99 28.85
C THR A 425 -133.67 -120.63 29.58
N LYS A 426 -134.73 -120.29 30.32
CA LYS A 426 -134.85 -119.02 31.08
C LYS A 426 -135.10 -119.25 32.58
N LYS A 427 -134.14 -119.87 33.30
CA LYS A 427 -134.27 -120.09 34.76
C LYS A 427 -132.96 -120.42 35.53
N ALA A 428 -131.84 -119.73 35.23
CA ALA A 428 -130.55 -120.08 35.85
C ALA A 428 -129.53 -118.94 36.10
N VAL A 429 -129.78 -117.70 35.65
CA VAL A 429 -128.75 -116.61 35.70
C VAL A 429 -129.29 -115.27 36.22
N ASP A 430 -130.59 -115.15 36.51
CA ASP A 430 -131.18 -113.89 37.01
C ASP A 430 -130.69 -113.50 38.42
N ASP A 431 -130.06 -114.42 39.17
CA ASP A 431 -129.52 -114.21 40.52
C ASP A 431 -128.06 -113.65 40.55
N ALA A 432 -127.52 -113.19 39.41
CA ALA A 432 -126.12 -112.77 39.27
C ALA A 432 -125.86 -111.24 39.29
N VAL A 433 -126.77 -110.46 39.90
CA VAL A 433 -126.56 -109.12 40.54
C VAL A 433 -125.52 -108.20 39.85
N ALA A 434 -125.90 -107.36 38.89
CA ALA A 434 -126.48 -106.02 39.10
C ALA A 434 -125.59 -105.01 39.87
N GLY A 435 -125.08 -103.99 39.16
CA GLY A 435 -124.45 -102.80 39.76
C GLY A 435 -123.77 -101.87 38.74
N ALA A 436 -124.28 -100.63 38.60
CA ALA A 436 -123.75 -99.49 37.81
C ALA A 436 -123.44 -99.79 36.32
N ASP A 437 -124.22 -99.37 35.32
CA ASP A 437 -125.21 -98.28 35.16
C ASP A 437 -124.67 -96.84 35.22
N ALA A 438 -125.20 -95.99 34.33
CA ALA A 438 -125.02 -94.54 34.17
C ALA A 438 -123.61 -93.99 33.74
N LEU A 439 -123.49 -92.94 32.90
CA LEU A 439 -124.44 -92.21 32.03
C LEU A 439 -123.69 -91.27 31.05
N ILE A 440 -124.45 -90.61 30.15
CA ILE A 440 -124.16 -89.34 29.43
C ILE A 440 -123.06 -89.40 28.35
N GLU A 441 -123.24 -89.01 27.07
CA GLU A 441 -124.08 -88.03 26.34
C GLU A 441 -123.35 -86.74 25.91
N GLU A 442 -123.51 -86.46 24.60
CA GLU A 442 -123.66 -85.15 23.92
C GLU A 442 -122.73 -83.93 24.12
N LYS A 443 -122.42 -83.35 22.93
CA LYS A 443 -122.46 -81.91 22.57
C LYS A 443 -121.27 -80.96 22.83
N VAL A 444 -121.14 -80.04 21.87
CA VAL A 444 -120.70 -78.62 21.96
C VAL A 444 -119.20 -78.31 22.19
N SER A 445 -118.55 -77.82 21.11
CA SER A 445 -117.91 -76.48 20.96
C SER A 445 -117.02 -75.91 22.11
N THR A 446 -115.91 -75.19 21.91
CA THR A 446 -115.75 -73.90 21.15
C THR A 446 -114.28 -73.38 21.23
N GLN A 447 -113.90 -72.34 20.44
CA GLN A 447 -112.78 -71.38 20.65
C GLN A 447 -111.32 -71.90 20.42
N VAL A 448 -110.23 -71.13 20.20
CA VAL A 448 -109.89 -69.68 19.98
C VAL A 448 -108.46 -69.59 19.34
N THR A 449 -107.88 -68.51 18.78
CA THR A 449 -108.30 -67.44 17.83
C THR A 449 -107.05 -66.62 17.37
N GLN A 450 -107.01 -66.25 16.08
CA GLN A 450 -106.26 -65.16 15.37
C GLN A 450 -105.08 -64.37 15.99
N SER A 451 -104.01 -64.26 15.17
CA SER A 451 -103.30 -63.02 14.73
C SER A 451 -102.39 -62.15 15.64
N ALA A 452 -101.29 -61.71 15.00
CA ALA A 452 -100.64 -60.37 15.04
C ALA A 452 -99.37 -60.09 15.90
N ARG A 453 -98.25 -59.89 15.18
CA ARG A 453 -97.48 -58.62 15.03
C ARG A 453 -96.10 -58.38 15.70
N GLU A 454 -95.23 -57.70 14.91
CA GLU A 454 -93.96 -56.99 15.20
C GLU A 454 -92.78 -57.84 15.76
N TRP A 455 -91.46 -57.54 15.62
CA TRP A 455 -90.60 -56.56 14.90
C TRP A 455 -89.20 -57.25 14.67
N LYS A 456 -88.01 -56.68 14.34
CA LYS A 456 -87.39 -55.34 14.21
C LYS A 456 -86.17 -55.44 13.25
N VAL A 457 -85.75 -54.37 12.55
CA VAL A 457 -84.36 -53.84 12.37
C VAL A 457 -84.45 -52.50 11.60
N GLU A 458 -83.37 -51.71 11.55
CA GLU A 458 -83.40 -50.22 11.48
C GLU A 458 -83.37 -49.58 10.08
N VAL A 459 -83.52 -48.25 10.06
CA VAL A 459 -83.88 -47.42 8.88
C VAL A 459 -82.82 -46.35 8.63
N MET A 460 -82.46 -46.11 7.36
CA MET A 460 -81.78 -44.88 6.93
C MET A 460 -82.79 -43.88 6.35
N GLY A 461 -82.56 -42.58 6.59
CA GLY A 461 -83.56 -41.52 6.39
C GLY A 461 -83.95 -41.25 4.92
N ALA A 462 -85.25 -41.00 4.73
CA ALA A 462 -85.85 -40.52 3.49
C ALA A 462 -86.15 -39.00 3.56
N ASP A 463 -86.50 -38.41 2.42
CA ASP A 463 -86.96 -37.02 2.35
C ASP A 463 -88.44 -36.85 2.75
N SER A 464 -88.95 -35.61 2.67
CA SER A 464 -90.34 -35.26 3.03
C SER A 464 -91.41 -35.80 2.07
N GLN A 465 -91.03 -36.57 1.03
CA GLN A 465 -91.94 -37.30 0.15
C GLN A 465 -91.71 -38.82 0.18
N GLY A 466 -90.80 -39.30 1.03
CA GLY A 466 -90.60 -40.73 1.32
C GLY A 466 -89.67 -41.47 0.35
N ASN A 467 -88.91 -40.77 -0.50
CA ASN A 467 -87.97 -41.39 -1.43
C ASN A 467 -86.57 -41.59 -0.82
N PRO A 468 -85.81 -42.63 -1.24
CA PRO A 468 -84.40 -42.78 -0.89
C PRO A 468 -83.56 -41.63 -1.47
N ASN A 469 -82.79 -40.95 -0.62
CA ASN A 469 -82.17 -39.67 -0.95
C ASN A 469 -80.89 -39.83 -1.79
N GLN A 470 -81.01 -39.74 -3.12
CA GLN A 470 -79.97 -40.14 -4.08
C GLN A 470 -78.69 -39.27 -4.09
N ILE A 471 -78.72 -38.04 -3.57
CA ILE A 471 -77.61 -37.09 -3.73
C ILE A 471 -76.43 -37.38 -2.76
N LEU A 472 -76.70 -37.90 -1.56
CA LEU A 472 -75.66 -38.13 -0.54
C LEU A 472 -74.69 -39.28 -0.88
N ALA A 473 -75.03 -40.16 -1.82
CA ALA A 473 -74.18 -41.28 -2.21
C ALA A 473 -73.05 -40.89 -3.21
N ALA A 474 -73.16 -39.73 -3.86
CA ALA A 474 -72.29 -39.38 -5.01
C ALA A 474 -71.05 -38.54 -4.65
N ILE A 475 -70.99 -37.93 -3.46
CA ILE A 475 -69.91 -37.01 -3.06
C ILE A 475 -69.09 -37.63 -1.92
N ASN A 476 -68.27 -38.62 -2.23
CA ASN A 476 -67.28 -39.17 -1.31
C ASN A 476 -66.06 -38.21 -1.21
N ALA A 477 -66.19 -37.17 -0.39
CA ALA A 477 -65.13 -36.20 -0.15
C ALA A 477 -64.03 -36.79 0.74
N SER A 478 -62.99 -37.35 0.12
CA SER A 478 -61.78 -37.81 0.83
C SER A 478 -60.88 -36.63 1.21
N LYS A 479 -59.76 -36.92 1.89
CA LYS A 479 -58.69 -35.92 2.19
C LYS A 479 -58.04 -35.32 0.92
N GLU A 480 -58.34 -35.83 -0.27
CA GLU A 480 -57.85 -35.32 -1.56
C GLU A 480 -58.82 -34.34 -2.26
N GLY A 481 -60.00 -34.09 -1.66
CA GLY A 481 -61.00 -33.17 -2.20
C GLY A 481 -61.92 -33.77 -3.27
N ILE A 482 -62.82 -32.93 -3.79
CA ILE A 482 -63.89 -33.31 -4.73
C ILE A 482 -63.42 -33.03 -6.17
N LYS A 483 -63.45 -34.05 -7.03
CA LYS A 483 -63.09 -33.94 -8.46
C LYS A 483 -64.36 -33.96 -9.31
N ILE A 484 -64.66 -32.85 -10.00
CA ILE A 484 -65.81 -32.71 -10.91
C ILE A 484 -65.32 -32.78 -12.37
N LYS A 485 -66.01 -33.53 -13.23
CA LYS A 485 -65.78 -33.59 -14.68
C LYS A 485 -67.08 -33.43 -15.45
N GLY A 486 -67.04 -32.68 -16.55
CA GLY A 486 -68.12 -32.51 -17.51
C GLY A 486 -67.70 -31.52 -18.61
N ASP A 487 -68.33 -31.59 -19.78
CA ASP A 487 -67.94 -30.82 -20.97
C ASP A 487 -68.22 -29.31 -20.85
N LYS A 488 -69.07 -28.94 -19.89
CA LYS A 488 -69.19 -27.59 -19.33
C LYS A 488 -69.27 -27.68 -17.82
N ILE A 489 -68.49 -26.84 -17.14
CA ILE A 489 -68.63 -26.55 -15.71
C ILE A 489 -68.78 -25.03 -15.61
N GLU A 490 -69.90 -24.57 -15.09
CA GLU A 490 -70.20 -23.14 -14.94
C GLU A 490 -69.90 -22.73 -13.50
N ILE A 491 -68.94 -21.81 -13.32
CA ILE A 491 -68.42 -21.40 -12.02
C ILE A 491 -68.43 -19.87 -11.98
N ASP A 492 -68.92 -19.28 -10.89
CA ASP A 492 -68.91 -17.84 -10.71
C ASP A 492 -67.47 -17.26 -10.75
N GLY A 493 -67.31 -16.15 -11.45
CA GLY A 493 -66.04 -15.43 -11.56
C GLY A 493 -65.49 -14.97 -10.22
N THR A 494 -66.37 -14.65 -9.24
CA THR A 494 -65.94 -14.33 -7.86
C THR A 494 -65.26 -15.51 -7.19
N LEU A 495 -65.82 -16.72 -7.36
CA LEU A 495 -65.29 -17.95 -6.77
C LEU A 495 -63.97 -18.35 -7.43
N ILE A 496 -63.85 -18.20 -8.75
CA ILE A 496 -62.59 -18.39 -9.48
C ILE A 496 -61.52 -17.41 -8.97
N ALA A 497 -61.85 -16.11 -8.85
CA ALA A 497 -60.90 -15.10 -8.38
C ALA A 497 -60.42 -15.39 -6.94
N GLN A 498 -61.33 -15.77 -6.03
CA GLN A 498 -60.98 -16.14 -4.65
C GLN A 498 -60.10 -17.40 -4.60
N ALA A 499 -60.39 -18.42 -5.40
CA ALA A 499 -59.56 -19.62 -5.50
C ALA A 499 -58.13 -19.28 -5.97
N ILE A 500 -57.98 -18.44 -7.01
CA ILE A 500 -56.66 -18.03 -7.51
C ILE A 500 -55.87 -17.22 -6.45
N ILE A 501 -56.53 -16.38 -5.66
CA ILE A 501 -55.90 -15.62 -4.56
C ILE A 501 -55.49 -16.52 -3.38
N ALA A 502 -56.20 -17.64 -3.18
CA ALA A 502 -55.94 -18.61 -2.11
C ALA A 502 -54.86 -19.63 -2.47
N THR A 503 -54.91 -20.23 -3.68
CA THR A 503 -54.08 -21.38 -4.06
C THR A 503 -53.22 -21.16 -5.31
N GLY A 504 -53.35 -20.02 -5.99
CA GLY A 504 -52.71 -19.77 -7.28
C GLY A 504 -53.46 -20.36 -8.47
N LEU A 505 -52.82 -20.32 -9.64
CA LEU A 505 -53.34 -20.78 -10.93
C LEU A 505 -52.21 -21.43 -11.74
N ASN A 506 -52.43 -22.59 -12.36
CA ASN A 506 -51.50 -23.17 -13.31
C ASN A 506 -52.25 -23.55 -14.60
N ILE A 507 -51.94 -22.86 -15.69
CA ILE A 507 -52.40 -23.18 -17.04
C ILE A 507 -51.23 -23.81 -17.80
N ASP A 508 -51.28 -25.14 -17.97
CA ASP A 508 -50.40 -25.94 -18.83
C ASP A 508 -48.88 -25.72 -18.58
N ASN A 509 -48.51 -25.39 -17.33
CA ASN A 509 -47.17 -24.93 -16.91
C ASN A 509 -46.62 -23.70 -17.66
N LYS A 510 -47.42 -23.08 -18.54
CA LYS A 510 -47.06 -21.93 -19.39
C LYS A 510 -47.40 -20.60 -18.75
N PHE A 511 -48.46 -20.56 -17.94
CA PHE A 511 -48.82 -19.43 -17.09
C PHE A 511 -49.10 -19.94 -15.67
N VAL A 512 -48.21 -19.62 -14.73
CA VAL A 512 -48.29 -20.06 -13.34
C VAL A 512 -48.30 -18.85 -12.42
N VAL A 513 -49.35 -18.72 -11.63
CA VAL A 513 -49.47 -17.77 -10.51
C VAL A 513 -49.33 -18.60 -9.23
N SER A 514 -48.32 -18.31 -8.41
CA SER A 514 -48.02 -19.04 -7.18
C SER A 514 -47.80 -18.08 -6.02
N LYS A 515 -48.45 -18.35 -4.89
CA LYS A 515 -48.34 -17.56 -3.66
C LYS A 515 -47.33 -18.19 -2.71
N ASN A 516 -46.42 -17.41 -2.13
CA ASN A 516 -45.47 -17.91 -1.12
C ASN A 516 -46.06 -17.84 0.30
N GLU A 517 -45.32 -18.36 1.29
CA GLU A 517 -45.75 -18.41 2.70
C GLU A 517 -45.92 -17.01 3.33
N ASN A 518 -45.20 -16.00 2.84
CA ASN A 518 -45.33 -14.60 3.27
C ASN A 518 -46.56 -13.89 2.66
N GLY A 519 -47.19 -14.51 1.65
CA GLY A 519 -48.34 -13.98 0.93
C GLY A 519 -48.02 -13.27 -0.40
N ASP A 520 -46.75 -13.17 -0.79
CA ASP A 520 -46.32 -12.58 -2.07
C ASP A 520 -46.82 -13.43 -3.25
N ILE A 521 -47.25 -12.76 -4.33
CA ILE A 521 -47.69 -13.41 -5.56
C ILE A 521 -46.54 -13.40 -6.57
N SER A 522 -46.04 -14.59 -6.89
CA SER A 522 -45.11 -14.84 -7.99
C SER A 522 -45.87 -15.22 -9.26
N VAL A 523 -45.44 -14.70 -10.42
CA VAL A 523 -46.01 -15.05 -11.72
C VAL A 523 -44.90 -15.50 -12.65
N LYS A 524 -44.99 -16.73 -13.15
CA LYS A 524 -44.08 -17.34 -14.13
C LYS A 524 -44.81 -17.53 -15.45
N VAL A 525 -44.28 -16.91 -16.50
CA VAL A 525 -44.71 -17.11 -17.89
C VAL A 525 -43.60 -17.86 -18.63
N VAL A 526 -43.94 -18.84 -19.46
CA VAL A 526 -42.98 -19.62 -20.26
C VAL A 526 -43.14 -19.27 -21.74
N GLY A 527 -42.37 -18.27 -22.19
CA GLY A 527 -42.41 -17.71 -23.54
C GLY A 527 -42.12 -16.20 -23.50
N ASP A 528 -42.18 -15.54 -24.66
CA ASP A 528 -42.01 -14.09 -24.76
C ASP A 528 -43.19 -13.33 -24.13
N VAL A 529 -42.91 -12.23 -23.43
CA VAL A 529 -43.91 -11.42 -22.72
C VAL A 529 -44.06 -10.05 -23.38
N THR A 530 -44.93 -9.96 -24.38
CA THR A 530 -45.25 -8.70 -25.08
C THR A 530 -46.18 -7.82 -24.22
N ALA A 531 -45.61 -7.03 -23.32
CA ALA A 531 -46.34 -6.10 -22.45
C ALA A 531 -46.33 -4.66 -23.02
N ARG A 532 -47.50 -3.99 -23.04
CA ARG A 532 -47.61 -2.57 -23.47
C ARG A 532 -46.91 -1.58 -22.52
N LYS A 533 -46.74 -1.97 -21.26
CA LYS A 533 -46.11 -1.21 -20.17
C LYS A 533 -45.63 -2.21 -19.12
N VAL A 534 -44.46 -1.97 -18.54
CA VAL A 534 -43.94 -2.73 -17.39
C VAL A 534 -43.69 -1.75 -16.25
N GLU A 535 -44.25 -2.05 -15.07
CA GLU A 535 -44.07 -1.26 -13.85
C GLU A 535 -43.62 -2.19 -12.72
N THR A 536 -42.51 -1.84 -12.07
CA THR A 536 -41.79 -2.72 -11.13
C THR A 536 -42.05 -2.37 -9.66
N SER A 537 -43.18 -1.72 -9.37
CA SER A 537 -43.66 -1.45 -8.01
C SER A 537 -45.17 -1.20 -7.98
N SER A 538 -45.81 -1.50 -6.84
CA SER A 538 -47.19 -1.12 -6.54
C SER A 538 -47.31 0.34 -6.08
N GLU A 539 -46.25 0.91 -5.52
CA GLU A 539 -46.18 2.31 -5.10
C GLU A 539 -45.02 3.02 -5.81
N GLY A 540 -45.35 4.09 -6.54
CA GLY A 540 -44.39 4.85 -7.35
C GLY A 540 -43.90 4.10 -8.60
N LYS A 541 -43.13 4.80 -9.42
CA LYS A 541 -42.36 4.19 -10.52
C LYS A 541 -41.00 3.80 -9.97
N ARG A 542 -40.43 2.68 -10.44
CA ARG A 542 -39.02 2.31 -10.20
C ARG A 542 -38.27 2.15 -11.51
N ILE A 543 -38.84 1.40 -12.44
CA ILE A 543 -38.42 1.36 -13.85
C ILE A 543 -39.67 1.58 -14.72
N THR A 544 -39.52 2.28 -15.84
CA THR A 544 -40.51 2.35 -16.92
C THR A 544 -39.78 2.19 -18.24
N ILE A 545 -40.21 1.22 -19.04
CA ILE A 545 -39.80 1.06 -20.44
C ILE A 545 -40.96 1.54 -21.29
N THR A 546 -40.71 2.48 -22.20
CA THR A 546 -41.74 3.12 -23.03
C THR A 546 -41.44 2.89 -24.51
N PRO A 547 -42.09 1.90 -25.16
CA PRO A 547 -41.82 1.57 -26.57
C PRO A 547 -42.16 2.69 -27.56
N SER A 548 -43.13 3.55 -27.27
CA SER A 548 -43.45 4.72 -28.12
C SER A 548 -42.37 5.79 -28.13
N ASP A 549 -41.57 5.84 -27.05
CA ASP A 549 -40.63 6.93 -26.77
C ASP A 549 -39.17 6.44 -26.93
N ASN A 550 -38.99 5.19 -27.38
CA ASN A 550 -37.71 4.45 -27.46
C ASN A 550 -36.80 4.69 -26.24
N SER A 551 -37.35 4.53 -25.03
CA SER A 551 -36.65 4.88 -23.79
C SER A 551 -36.90 3.91 -22.63
N LEU A 552 -35.92 3.89 -21.72
CA LEU A 552 -35.94 3.24 -20.41
C LEU A 552 -35.59 4.29 -19.37
N THR A 553 -36.47 4.51 -18.40
CA THR A 553 -36.27 5.45 -17.28
C THR A 553 -36.30 4.71 -15.96
N VAL A 554 -35.30 4.96 -15.11
CA VAL A 554 -35.24 4.52 -13.71
C VAL A 554 -35.58 5.71 -12.82
N TYR A 555 -36.35 5.46 -11.77
CA TYR A 555 -36.87 6.47 -10.84
C TYR A 555 -36.46 6.17 -9.40
N ASP A 556 -36.31 7.22 -8.58
CA ASP A 556 -36.16 7.08 -7.13
C ASP A 556 -37.51 6.88 -6.41
N SER A 557 -37.46 6.66 -5.09
CA SER A 557 -38.64 6.51 -4.22
C SER A 557 -39.55 7.73 -4.15
N THR A 558 -39.13 8.88 -4.69
CA THR A 558 -39.95 10.11 -4.80
C THR A 558 -40.49 10.34 -6.22
N GLY A 559 -40.21 9.44 -7.16
CA GLY A 559 -40.66 9.52 -8.55
C GLY A 559 -39.82 10.45 -9.44
N ARG A 560 -38.62 10.85 -9.01
CA ARG A 560 -37.67 11.64 -9.84
C ARG A 560 -36.85 10.71 -10.72
N LYS A 561 -36.51 11.12 -11.96
CA LYS A 561 -35.69 10.32 -12.89
C LYS A 561 -34.25 10.27 -12.39
N VAL A 562 -33.71 9.09 -12.07
CA VAL A 562 -32.29 8.95 -11.67
C VAL A 562 -31.39 8.43 -12.78
N ILE A 563 -31.93 7.59 -13.69
CA ILE A 563 -31.24 7.15 -14.91
C ILE A 563 -32.24 7.20 -16.07
N GLU A 564 -31.78 7.65 -17.24
CA GLU A 564 -32.56 7.66 -18.48
C GLU A 564 -31.69 7.17 -19.64
N ILE A 565 -32.18 6.18 -20.38
CA ILE A 565 -31.66 5.78 -21.69
C ILE A 565 -32.74 6.16 -22.69
N SER A 566 -32.40 6.96 -23.71
CA SER A 566 -33.34 7.40 -24.73
C SER A 566 -32.67 7.52 -26.09
N PHE A 567 -33.35 7.08 -27.14
CA PHE A 567 -32.99 7.38 -28.53
C PHE A 567 -33.55 8.73 -29.01
N THR A 568 -34.10 9.54 -28.12
CA THR A 568 -34.59 10.90 -28.41
C THR A 568 -33.62 11.95 -27.86
N ASP A 569 -33.29 12.97 -28.65
CA ASP A 569 -32.44 14.08 -28.24
C ASP A 569 -33.16 15.06 -27.28
N GLY A 570 -32.43 16.06 -26.78
CA GLY A 570 -32.99 17.08 -25.88
C GLY A 570 -34.00 18.04 -26.51
N MET A 571 -34.31 17.89 -27.81
CA MET A 571 -35.24 18.70 -28.59
C MET A 571 -36.45 17.89 -29.10
N GLY A 572 -36.46 16.56 -28.92
CA GLY A 572 -37.53 15.66 -29.35
C GLY A 572 -37.26 14.88 -30.65
N ASN A 573 -36.07 14.98 -31.25
CA ASN A 573 -35.74 14.27 -32.48
C ASN A 573 -35.18 12.86 -32.20
N ILE A 574 -35.48 11.90 -33.09
CA ILE A 574 -34.90 10.55 -33.00
C ILE A 574 -33.42 10.60 -33.44
N SER A 575 -32.53 10.17 -32.54
CA SER A 575 -31.09 10.06 -32.70
C SER A 575 -30.69 8.61 -32.98
N SER A 576 -29.71 8.41 -33.86
CA SER A 576 -29.07 7.10 -34.08
C SER A 576 -28.17 6.65 -32.92
N PHE A 577 -27.77 7.58 -32.04
CA PHE A 577 -27.00 7.32 -30.83
C PHE A 577 -27.89 7.47 -29.59
N PRO A 578 -27.95 6.47 -28.69
CA PRO A 578 -28.71 6.60 -27.45
C PRO A 578 -28.02 7.60 -26.52
N ARG A 579 -28.80 8.54 -25.97
CA ARG A 579 -28.39 9.33 -24.83
C ARG A 579 -28.60 8.49 -23.57
N ILE A 580 -27.53 8.30 -22.80
CA ILE A 580 -27.58 7.69 -21.46
C ILE A 580 -27.29 8.81 -20.47
N ALA A 581 -28.19 9.07 -19.53
CA ALA A 581 -28.08 10.15 -18.55
C ALA A 581 -28.34 9.67 -17.13
N ALA A 582 -27.55 10.16 -16.18
CA ALA A 582 -27.71 9.95 -14.74
C ALA A 582 -27.88 11.31 -14.04
N TYR A 583 -28.82 11.37 -13.11
CA TYR A 583 -29.26 12.60 -12.45
C TYR A 583 -29.05 12.51 -10.93
N GLY A 584 -28.34 13.48 -10.37
CA GLY A 584 -28.23 13.73 -8.92
C GLY A 584 -29.04 14.95 -8.52
N TYR A 585 -29.77 14.87 -7.41
CA TYR A 585 -30.66 15.92 -6.92
C TYR A 585 -30.18 16.54 -5.60
N ASP A 586 -30.48 17.82 -5.39
CA ASP A 586 -30.28 18.48 -4.09
C ASP A 586 -31.37 18.09 -3.07
N SER A 587 -31.24 18.61 -1.84
CA SER A 587 -32.22 18.40 -0.76
C SER A 587 -33.61 19.00 -1.04
N ASN A 588 -33.71 19.90 -2.02
CA ASN A 588 -34.93 20.60 -2.39
C ASN A 588 -35.62 19.95 -3.61
N GLY A 589 -34.97 18.98 -4.25
CA GLY A 589 -35.46 18.29 -5.45
C GLY A 589 -35.04 18.90 -6.78
N ASN A 590 -34.16 19.90 -6.80
CA ASN A 590 -33.56 20.42 -8.03
C ASN A 590 -32.48 19.47 -8.55
N ILE A 591 -32.26 19.43 -9.86
CA ILE A 591 -31.08 18.74 -10.42
C ILE A 591 -29.83 19.49 -9.92
N GLN A 592 -28.95 18.80 -9.21
CA GLN A 592 -27.65 19.29 -8.77
C GLN A 592 -26.54 18.81 -9.73
N ASN A 593 -26.67 17.60 -10.26
CA ASN A 593 -25.67 16.99 -11.13
C ASN A 593 -26.35 16.23 -12.28
N LEU A 594 -25.80 16.36 -13.49
CA LEU A 594 -26.21 15.61 -14.68
C LEU A 594 -24.95 15.08 -15.37
N THR A 595 -24.81 13.75 -15.43
CA THR A 595 -23.77 13.09 -16.22
C THR A 595 -24.45 12.39 -17.39
N SER A 596 -24.03 12.65 -18.63
CA SER A 596 -24.64 12.00 -19.80
C SER A 596 -23.67 11.70 -20.93
N LEU A 597 -23.85 10.54 -21.55
CA LEU A 597 -23.24 10.14 -22.81
C LEU A 597 -24.07 10.71 -23.96
N VAL A 598 -23.46 11.52 -24.82
CA VAL A 598 -24.11 12.27 -25.92
C VAL A 598 -23.15 12.36 -27.11
N TYR A 599 -23.61 12.00 -28.32
CA TYR A 599 -22.87 12.11 -29.60
C TYR A 599 -21.37 11.73 -29.52
N ALA A 600 -21.08 10.53 -28.99
CA ALA A 600 -19.73 9.98 -28.79
C ALA A 600 -18.82 10.77 -27.80
N GLY A 601 -19.40 11.59 -26.93
CA GLY A 601 -18.73 12.22 -25.78
C GLY A 601 -19.47 12.02 -24.47
N VAL A 602 -18.83 12.39 -23.36
CA VAL A 602 -19.40 12.43 -22.01
C VAL A 602 -19.44 13.88 -21.54
N THR A 603 -20.63 14.34 -21.13
CA THR A 603 -20.89 15.67 -20.56
C THR A 603 -21.30 15.52 -19.10
N CYS A 604 -20.57 16.18 -18.21
CA CYS A 604 -20.88 16.30 -16.79
C CYS A 604 -21.23 17.77 -16.49
N ILE A 605 -22.41 18.03 -15.93
CA ILE A 605 -22.88 19.36 -15.56
C ILE A 605 -23.23 19.39 -14.08
N ASN A 606 -22.66 20.33 -13.35
CA ASN A 606 -23.02 20.67 -11.98
C ASN A 606 -23.84 21.97 -11.99
N TYR A 607 -24.93 21.97 -11.24
CA TYR A 607 -25.86 23.08 -11.09
C TYR A 607 -25.87 23.57 -9.64
N ILE A 608 -25.98 24.89 -9.47
CA ILE A 608 -26.30 25.53 -8.19
C ILE A 608 -27.52 26.42 -8.43
N ASN A 609 -28.57 26.25 -7.62
CA ASN A 609 -29.83 26.99 -7.72
C ASN A 609 -30.45 26.98 -9.14
N GLY A 610 -30.31 25.87 -9.87
CA GLY A 610 -30.81 25.71 -11.24
C GLY A 610 -29.94 26.33 -12.34
N VAL A 611 -28.87 27.06 -12.01
CA VAL A 611 -27.91 27.62 -12.95
C VAL A 611 -26.70 26.70 -13.08
N VAL A 612 -26.12 26.57 -14.28
CA VAL A 612 -24.86 25.83 -14.49
C VAL A 612 -23.74 26.55 -13.72
N ASN A 613 -23.09 25.81 -12.83
CA ASN A 613 -21.97 26.27 -11.99
C ASN A 613 -20.63 25.67 -12.42
N ALA A 614 -20.67 24.47 -13.00
CA ALA A 614 -19.54 23.90 -13.73
C ALA A 614 -20.04 22.94 -14.81
N GLN A 615 -19.34 22.89 -15.94
CA GLN A 615 -19.56 21.91 -16.99
C GLN A 615 -18.21 21.37 -17.47
N ALA A 616 -18.13 20.05 -17.63
CA ALA A 616 -17.03 19.38 -18.32
C ALA A 616 -17.60 18.57 -19.50
N ASN A 617 -16.95 18.65 -20.66
CA ASN A 617 -17.27 17.83 -21.82
C ASN A 617 -16.00 17.13 -22.30
N ILE A 618 -16.07 15.82 -22.52
CA ILE A 618 -15.00 14.99 -23.06
C ILE A 618 -15.52 14.36 -24.34
N GLY A 619 -14.86 14.57 -25.48
CA GLY A 619 -15.31 14.03 -26.76
C GLY A 619 -14.22 14.00 -27.84
N PRO A 620 -14.56 13.64 -29.08
CA PRO A 620 -13.58 13.47 -30.16
C PRO A 620 -12.85 14.77 -30.57
N LEU A 621 -13.34 15.94 -30.16
CA LEU A 621 -12.69 17.24 -30.39
C LEU A 621 -11.76 17.67 -29.23
N GLY A 622 -11.74 16.92 -28.11
CA GLY A 622 -10.93 17.20 -26.94
C GLY A 622 -11.74 17.25 -25.64
N ILE A 623 -11.20 17.97 -24.65
CA ILE A 623 -11.79 18.19 -23.33
C ILE A 623 -12.05 19.69 -23.16
N SER A 624 -13.27 20.08 -22.81
CA SER A 624 -13.59 21.43 -22.34
C SER A 624 -14.10 21.40 -20.90
N VAL A 625 -13.70 22.42 -20.11
CA VAL A 625 -14.19 22.64 -18.74
C VAL A 625 -14.50 24.13 -18.59
N SER A 626 -15.68 24.47 -18.09
CA SER A 626 -16.12 25.84 -17.83
C SER A 626 -16.85 25.97 -16.50
N SER A 627 -16.79 27.14 -15.87
CA SER A 627 -17.68 27.52 -14.75
C SER A 627 -18.97 28.19 -15.26
N ASP A 628 -18.86 28.89 -16.37
CA ASP A 628 -19.88 29.76 -16.94
C ASP A 628 -19.60 29.96 -18.45
N SER A 629 -20.43 30.73 -19.15
CA SER A 629 -20.27 30.99 -20.60
C SER A 629 -19.07 31.89 -20.97
N SER A 630 -18.38 32.45 -19.98
CA SER A 630 -17.26 33.39 -20.13
C SER A 630 -15.89 32.80 -19.72
N ASN A 631 -15.87 31.86 -18.78
CA ASN A 631 -14.63 31.29 -18.23
C ASN A 631 -14.56 29.80 -18.57
N GLN A 632 -13.71 29.45 -19.54
CA GLN A 632 -13.59 28.10 -20.08
C GLN A 632 -12.13 27.76 -20.42
N SER A 633 -11.75 26.51 -20.21
CA SER A 633 -10.49 25.92 -20.68
C SER A 633 -10.80 24.80 -21.66
N ILE A 634 -10.13 24.81 -22.82
CA ILE A 634 -10.34 23.85 -23.91
C ILE A 634 -8.99 23.24 -24.27
N LEU A 635 -8.81 21.96 -23.95
CA LEU A 635 -7.71 21.13 -24.44
C LEU A 635 -8.19 20.38 -25.69
N SER A 636 -7.63 20.74 -26.84
CA SER A 636 -7.99 20.21 -28.16
C SER A 636 -6.75 19.64 -28.85
N ARG A 637 -6.92 19.04 -30.04
CA ARG A 637 -5.78 18.63 -30.88
C ARG A 637 -4.82 19.79 -31.17
N ASP A 638 -5.35 21.00 -31.26
CA ASP A 638 -4.61 22.24 -31.54
C ASP A 638 -4.05 22.91 -30.26
N GLY A 639 -3.89 22.13 -29.19
CA GLY A 639 -3.36 22.57 -27.91
C GLY A 639 -4.41 23.06 -26.90
N LEU A 640 -3.93 23.75 -25.86
CA LEU A 640 -4.69 24.25 -24.71
C LEU A 640 -5.01 25.74 -24.84
N ARG A 641 -6.30 26.08 -24.90
CA ARG A 641 -6.81 27.45 -24.91
C ARG A 641 -7.56 27.75 -23.61
N ILE A 642 -7.20 28.83 -22.93
CA ILE A 642 -7.83 29.32 -21.70
C ILE A 642 -8.49 30.66 -21.99
N PHE A 643 -9.78 30.76 -21.70
CA PHE A 643 -10.60 31.95 -21.87
C PHE A 643 -11.03 32.50 -20.50
N LYS A 644 -11.09 33.82 -20.39
CA LYS A 644 -11.55 34.54 -19.20
C LYS A 644 -12.44 35.70 -19.64
N ASN A 645 -13.59 35.88 -18.99
CA ASN A 645 -14.58 36.92 -19.33
C ASN A 645 -14.93 36.94 -20.84
N GLY A 646 -15.07 35.76 -21.47
CA GLY A 646 -15.39 35.57 -22.88
C GLY A 646 -14.23 35.78 -23.86
N SER A 647 -13.09 36.30 -23.40
CA SER A 647 -11.90 36.59 -24.22
C SER A 647 -10.84 35.50 -24.06
N LEU A 648 -10.07 35.23 -25.12
CA LEU A 648 -8.91 34.34 -25.03
C LEU A 648 -7.86 34.98 -24.10
N TYR A 649 -7.56 34.31 -22.99
CA TYR A 649 -6.61 34.79 -21.97
C TYR A 649 -5.21 34.24 -22.19
N LYS A 650 -5.09 32.95 -22.56
CA LYS A 650 -3.81 32.33 -22.93
C LYS A 650 -4.03 31.14 -23.86
N SER A 651 -3.06 30.88 -24.73
CA SER A 651 -3.01 29.69 -25.58
C SER A 651 -1.64 29.03 -25.49
N TYR A 652 -1.60 27.71 -25.56
CA TYR A 652 -0.42 26.89 -25.74
C TYR A 652 -0.73 25.92 -26.89
N THR A 653 0.01 26.03 -28.00
CA THR A 653 -0.16 25.21 -29.22
C THR A 653 0.90 24.14 -29.29
#